data_AF-A0A956KR62-F1
#
_entry.id   AF-A0A956KR62-F1
#
_cell.length_a   1.000
_cell.length_b   1.000
_cell.length_c   1.000
_cell.angle_alpha   90.00
_cell.angle_beta   90.00
_cell.angle_gamma   90.00
#
_symmetry.space_group_name_H-M   'P 1'
#
loop_
_entity.id
_entity.type
_entity.pdbx_description
1 polymer ?
#
loop_
_entity_poly.entity_id
_entity_poly.type
_entity_poly.pdbx_seq_one_letter_code
_entity_poly.pdbx_strand_id
1 'polypeptide(L)'
;RDALVAWLIAHEAGFSDARDIYEALLIDVEVEPALDTSRIVEAISAVQLYLHRYLVNLEALMPVHDPSVPAAIADRSTKAIVKQQWAWMQNYRVWEANRRVFLHPENYIRPELREDRTPAFQTLQDDLLQGEITDINATKVFKTYLDEYTEVSRLAIAGGYIRESSTASADRELILFGHTRTKPRRYYYRTASFIGGQTSAVSWRAWESLGIEIDADRVYPVDAFGRLFVFWVQIEVEAASTNSTSITRQTVNGVEQVSGSNNQRQRLQVYFSYYDLNLRWVPAQPLELRAFESGGIQGVQLVVERAGQLGAENQENIIVGLSYSVGNQVRRVNASLTADLVTHPATRPPTDSAGIELFSSLFAASERPQQVVRLSTAADSSEGPWYSFDLKGGSFLCKPAVGSLDTSLVALRPLAGNTHGLPEWDRVDAGFAASDGATYLFHNPGSRYAKIDGAGGMTVEPLRMRWGQIANPIISSGEIDAAWWLGGKLFLSRGGQYLRYSKGTLLADDVGMLDLASNQDGLPQWSRIDAAFSDAAGRVWFFGDGQCVRSDDLSKPVAIKSRWGKTAGDFKDVRAAFVVGDKTYLVGSKQYLRYTGKAYTSPDSGYPKTQSLLTLLADLGCKNSEFVKQDEALDAVVSEADRLVLSTVGGRDFALVGDKLSELNVGRARAANKTFNAARAVVISGNRELVFGRGDPNSLAESDMVAPLDRAPSTAMLGLDGKLYVFSGANFLALDGLPSISVIAKAINQGWDAQSKAISTSWGQASSAIALNNKVDAALRLGDHTFLFSGSEYVRYTGDAYELCDPGYPQSLANNNDGLPRWTAMTAAVEDIADEGVAARACFFNGHEHAFAEAPATLVANTLRWGLIDNQLLSRGVDAAWVEDKAHMLICGQQLIRYTADASGQLGRFMDAGYPQTLELARFGQVRAAFVVGDDF
;
A
#
# COMPACT_ATOMS: atom_id res chain seq x y z
N ARG A 1 -8.07 -14.68 90.22
CA ARG A 1 -7.26 -15.08 89.05
C ARG A 1 -7.31 -16.59 88.90
N ASP A 2 -6.65 -17.37 89.75
CA ASP A 2 -6.53 -18.84 89.61
C ASP A 2 -7.87 -19.57 89.51
N ALA A 3 -8.86 -19.18 90.31
CA ALA A 3 -10.21 -19.73 90.22
C ALA A 3 -10.90 -19.45 88.87
N LEU A 4 -10.63 -18.30 88.25
CA LEU A 4 -11.19 -17.94 86.94
C LEU A 4 -10.46 -18.67 85.80
N VAL A 5 -9.14 -18.81 85.90
CA VAL A 5 -8.33 -19.60 84.95
C VAL A 5 -8.77 -21.05 84.96
N ALA A 6 -8.87 -21.66 86.15
CA ALA A 6 -9.36 -23.04 86.30
C ALA A 6 -10.80 -23.22 85.79
N TRP A 7 -11.65 -22.21 85.98
CA TRP A 7 -13.01 -22.23 85.46
C TRP A 7 -13.04 -22.18 83.92
N LEU A 8 -12.25 -21.30 83.30
CA LEU A 8 -12.15 -21.17 81.85
C LEU A 8 -11.62 -22.45 81.20
N ILE A 9 -10.57 -23.07 81.74
CA ILE A 9 -10.02 -24.35 81.25
C ILE A 9 -11.08 -25.46 81.31
N ALA A 10 -11.94 -25.46 82.34
CA ALA A 10 -12.95 -26.51 82.51
C ALA A 10 -14.22 -26.32 81.65
N HIS A 11 -14.51 -25.10 81.16
CA HIS A 11 -15.80 -24.78 80.53
C HIS A 11 -15.71 -24.26 79.09
N GLU A 12 -14.56 -23.73 78.65
CA GLU A 12 -14.37 -23.22 77.29
C GLU A 12 -13.65 -24.24 76.41
N ALA A 13 -14.25 -24.57 75.27
CA ALA A 13 -13.65 -25.48 74.30
C ALA A 13 -12.50 -24.77 73.56
N GLY A 14 -11.25 -25.14 73.87
CA GLY A 14 -10.05 -24.56 73.24
C GLY A 14 -8.93 -24.19 74.21
N PHE A 15 -9.15 -24.26 75.52
CA PHE A 15 -8.12 -24.00 76.54
C PHE A 15 -7.78 -25.28 77.31
N SER A 16 -6.54 -25.75 77.20
CA SER A 16 -6.03 -26.93 77.90
C SER A 16 -5.20 -26.55 79.11
N ASP A 17 -4.52 -25.40 79.06
CA ASP A 17 -3.69 -24.88 80.14
C ASP A 17 -3.74 -23.33 80.20
N ALA A 18 -3.03 -22.75 81.17
CA ALA A 18 -2.93 -21.30 81.33
C ALA A 18 -2.23 -20.61 80.14
N ARG A 19 -1.39 -21.35 79.40
CA ARG A 19 -0.70 -20.86 78.22
C ARG A 19 -1.67 -20.62 77.07
N ASP A 20 -2.62 -21.53 76.83
CA ASP A 20 -3.64 -21.32 75.79
C ASP A 20 -4.48 -20.05 76.06
N ILE A 21 -4.75 -19.75 77.34
CA ILE A 21 -5.45 -18.53 77.75
C ILE A 21 -4.56 -17.29 77.55
N TYR A 22 -3.28 -17.36 77.90
CA TYR A 22 -2.30 -16.29 77.61
C TYR A 22 -2.19 -16.01 76.10
N GLU A 23 -2.11 -17.06 75.29
CA GLU A 23 -1.99 -16.94 73.84
C GLU A 23 -3.25 -16.32 73.21
N ALA A 24 -4.44 -16.65 73.73
CA ALA A 24 -5.71 -16.10 73.24
C ALA A 24 -6.01 -14.68 73.75
N LEU A 25 -5.72 -14.39 75.02
CA LEU A 25 -6.01 -13.08 75.64
C LEU A 25 -4.86 -12.08 75.52
N LEU A 26 -3.66 -12.55 75.13
CA LEU A 26 -2.43 -11.76 75.00
C LEU A 26 -1.99 -11.08 76.31
N ILE A 27 -2.49 -11.58 77.44
CA ILE A 27 -2.21 -11.12 78.80
C ILE A 27 -1.83 -12.33 79.63
N ASP A 28 -0.73 -12.23 80.36
CA ASP A 28 -0.24 -13.32 81.19
C ASP A 28 -1.13 -13.50 82.43
N VAL A 29 -1.81 -14.64 82.49
CA VAL A 29 -2.76 -15.00 83.56
C VAL A 29 -2.10 -15.67 84.76
N GLU A 30 -0.78 -15.84 84.74
CA GLU A 30 0.02 -16.41 85.84
C GLU A 30 0.80 -15.33 86.61
N VAL A 31 0.74 -14.07 86.20
CA VAL A 31 1.44 -12.92 86.82
C VAL A 31 1.04 -12.70 88.27
N GLU A 32 2.01 -12.63 89.17
CA GLU A 32 1.81 -12.37 90.60
C GLU A 32 1.13 -11.02 90.87
N PRO A 33 0.32 -10.90 91.94
CA PRO A 33 -0.39 -9.66 92.28
C PRO A 33 0.49 -8.43 92.54
N ALA A 34 1.80 -8.61 92.76
CA ALA A 34 2.75 -7.54 93.09
C ALA A 34 3.32 -6.81 91.85
N LEU A 35 3.00 -7.26 90.63
CA LEU A 35 3.44 -6.58 89.41
C LEU A 35 2.50 -5.42 89.06
N ASP A 36 2.98 -4.19 89.25
CA ASP A 36 2.25 -2.99 88.85
C ASP A 36 2.56 -2.61 87.40
N THR A 37 1.53 -2.64 86.54
CA THR A 37 1.59 -2.16 85.15
C THR A 37 0.46 -1.16 84.88
N SER A 38 0.67 -0.23 83.95
CA SER A 38 -0.41 0.66 83.51
C SER A 38 -1.24 -0.03 82.43
N ARG A 39 -2.54 0.27 82.36
CA ARG A 39 -3.43 -0.30 81.33
C ARG A 39 -2.93 -0.05 79.90
N ILE A 40 -2.28 1.09 79.66
CA ILE A 40 -1.73 1.44 78.34
C ILE A 40 -0.49 0.59 78.04
N VAL A 41 0.40 0.40 79.01
CA VAL A 41 1.59 -0.44 78.85
C VAL A 41 1.18 -1.89 78.58
N GLU A 42 0.20 -2.40 79.32
CA GLU A 42 -0.33 -3.76 79.12
C GLU A 42 -0.95 -3.93 77.73
N ALA A 43 -1.76 -2.96 77.28
CA ALA A 43 -2.33 -2.98 75.94
C ALA A 43 -1.25 -2.90 74.84
N ILE A 44 -0.19 -2.12 75.04
CA ILE A 44 0.95 -2.08 74.11
C ILE A 44 1.62 -3.46 74.05
N SER A 45 1.93 -4.06 75.20
CA SER A 45 2.54 -5.39 75.27
C SER A 45 1.70 -6.46 74.58
N ALA A 46 0.38 -6.46 74.79
CA ALA A 46 -0.55 -7.38 74.14
C ALA A 46 -0.54 -7.24 72.60
N VAL A 47 -0.61 -6.00 72.09
CA VAL A 47 -0.55 -5.74 70.64
C VAL A 47 0.82 -6.13 70.07
N GLN A 48 1.90 -5.85 70.81
CA GLN A 48 3.25 -6.21 70.38
C GLN A 48 3.44 -7.73 70.30
N LEU A 49 2.93 -8.46 71.29
CA LEU A 49 2.93 -9.91 71.31
C LEU A 49 2.13 -10.48 70.12
N TYR A 50 0.94 -9.94 69.85
CA TYR A 50 0.13 -10.33 68.70
C TYR A 50 0.87 -10.15 67.37
N LEU A 51 1.45 -8.97 67.13
CA LEU A 51 2.17 -8.69 65.90
C LEU A 51 3.41 -9.57 65.75
N HIS A 52 4.14 -9.85 66.84
CA HIS A 52 5.25 -10.80 66.82
C HIS A 52 4.78 -12.21 66.43
N ARG A 53 3.73 -12.73 67.09
CA ARG A 53 3.13 -14.03 66.79
C ARG A 53 2.65 -14.12 65.34
N TYR A 54 2.01 -13.07 64.82
CA TYR A 54 1.64 -12.97 63.41
C TYR A 54 2.86 -13.03 62.47
N LEU A 55 3.93 -12.29 62.76
CA LEU A 55 5.14 -12.28 61.93
C LEU A 55 5.86 -13.64 61.92
N VAL A 56 5.77 -14.44 62.99
CA VAL A 56 6.34 -15.81 63.05
C VAL A 56 5.39 -16.92 62.56
N ASN A 57 4.21 -16.56 62.02
CA ASN A 57 3.16 -17.49 61.53
C ASN A 57 2.45 -18.28 62.65
N LEU A 58 2.37 -17.74 63.87
CA LEU A 58 1.55 -18.30 64.95
C LEU A 58 0.13 -17.74 64.99
N GLU A 59 -0.16 -16.67 64.25
CA GLU A 59 -1.50 -16.11 64.04
C GLU A 59 -1.85 -16.13 62.55
N ALA A 60 -3.12 -16.37 62.22
CA ALA A 60 -3.65 -16.26 60.85
C ALA A 60 -4.47 -14.97 60.71
N LEU A 61 -4.33 -14.26 59.58
CA LEU A 61 -5.24 -13.16 59.28
C LEU A 61 -6.66 -13.68 59.05
N MET A 62 -7.64 -13.10 59.75
CA MET A 62 -9.01 -13.17 59.28
C MET A 62 -9.14 -12.25 58.06
N PRO A 63 -9.60 -12.75 56.89
CA PRO A 63 -9.60 -11.96 55.67
C PRO A 63 -10.57 -10.79 55.78
N VAL A 64 -10.01 -9.59 55.92
CA VAL A 64 -10.74 -8.32 55.78
C VAL A 64 -10.53 -7.84 54.34
N HIS A 65 -11.59 -8.03 53.54
CA HIS A 65 -11.86 -7.44 52.23
C HIS A 65 -11.13 -7.92 50.96
N ASP A 66 -11.95 -7.88 49.90
CA ASP A 66 -11.76 -8.17 48.48
C ASP A 66 -11.70 -9.67 48.06
N PRO A 67 -12.82 -10.25 47.57
CA PRO A 67 -12.85 -11.60 47.01
C PRO A 67 -12.02 -11.79 45.72
N SER A 68 -11.50 -10.72 45.12
CA SER A 68 -10.71 -10.78 43.89
C SER A 68 -9.22 -11.11 44.11
N VAL A 69 -8.72 -11.08 45.35
CA VAL A 69 -7.32 -11.40 45.68
C VAL A 69 -7.23 -12.69 46.49
N PRO A 70 -6.46 -13.71 46.06
CA PRO A 70 -6.24 -14.92 46.84
C PRO A 70 -5.69 -14.60 48.24
N ALA A 71 -6.30 -15.15 49.29
CA ALA A 71 -5.97 -14.86 50.69
C ALA A 71 -4.46 -15.02 51.02
N ALA A 72 -3.77 -15.96 50.38
CA ALA A 72 -2.33 -16.15 50.55
C ALA A 72 -1.46 -14.99 50.00
N ILE A 73 -1.93 -14.29 48.96
CA ILE A 73 -1.24 -13.14 48.37
C ILE A 73 -1.47 -11.90 49.24
N ALA A 74 -2.69 -11.72 49.76
CA ALA A 74 -3.02 -10.66 50.71
C ALA A 74 -2.24 -10.80 52.03
N ASP A 75 -2.09 -12.03 52.55
CA ASP A 75 -1.29 -12.30 53.76
C ASP A 75 0.19 -11.99 53.56
N ARG A 76 0.80 -12.47 52.47
CA ARG A 76 2.22 -12.23 52.17
C ARG A 76 2.54 -10.73 52.02
N SER A 77 1.70 -9.98 51.31
CA SER A 77 1.87 -8.54 51.09
C SER A 77 1.69 -7.74 52.39
N THR A 78 0.64 -8.05 53.16
CA THR A 78 0.40 -7.43 54.48
C THR A 78 1.55 -7.71 55.43
N LYS A 79 2.03 -8.96 55.48
CA LYS A 79 3.15 -9.37 56.31
C LYS A 79 4.45 -8.66 55.93
N ALA A 80 4.69 -8.40 54.64
CA ALA A 80 5.83 -7.61 54.20
C ALA A 80 5.76 -6.16 54.71
N ILE A 81 4.60 -5.52 54.60
CA ILE A 81 4.36 -4.15 55.11
C ILE A 81 4.55 -4.09 56.63
N VAL A 82 3.91 -5.01 57.37
CA VAL A 82 4.02 -5.07 58.83
C VAL A 82 5.47 -5.32 59.23
N LYS A 83 6.19 -6.23 58.57
CA LYS A 83 7.60 -6.53 58.87
C LYS A 83 8.50 -5.30 58.68
N GLN A 84 8.26 -4.51 57.63
CA GLN A 84 9.00 -3.28 57.38
C GLN A 84 8.79 -2.26 58.51
N GLN A 85 7.54 -2.08 58.94
CA GLN A 85 7.23 -1.13 60.02
C GLN A 85 7.69 -1.67 61.39
N TRP A 86 7.56 -2.97 61.62
CA TRP A 86 7.90 -3.64 62.88
C TRP A 86 9.35 -3.46 63.29
N ALA A 87 10.28 -3.37 62.32
CA ALA A 87 11.71 -3.15 62.56
C ALA A 87 12.00 -2.03 63.58
N TRP A 88 11.21 -0.96 63.54
CA TRP A 88 11.33 0.18 64.47
C TRP A 88 10.12 0.35 65.40
N MET A 89 8.93 -0.16 65.05
CA MET A 89 7.73 -0.06 65.88
C MET A 89 7.69 -1.04 67.06
N GLN A 90 8.47 -2.13 67.02
CA GLN A 90 8.49 -3.14 68.08
C GLN A 90 9.00 -2.60 69.43
N ASN A 91 9.77 -1.52 69.42
CA ASN A 91 10.31 -0.89 70.62
C ASN A 91 9.68 0.49 70.79
N TYR A 92 8.92 0.70 71.86
CA TYR A 92 8.26 1.98 72.12
C TYR A 92 9.23 3.18 72.08
N ARG A 93 10.45 3.03 72.61
CA ARG A 93 11.47 4.09 72.60
C ARG A 93 11.99 4.42 71.20
N VAL A 94 12.13 3.42 70.34
CA VAL A 94 12.56 3.63 68.94
C VAL A 94 11.42 4.26 68.15
N TRP A 95 10.18 3.81 68.37
CA TRP A 95 8.99 4.45 67.81
C TRP A 95 8.84 5.91 68.26
N GLU A 96 9.00 6.18 69.56
CA GLU A 96 8.95 7.52 70.15
C GLU A 96 10.02 8.42 69.53
N ALA A 97 11.25 7.93 69.43
CA ALA A 97 12.35 8.64 68.78
C ALA A 97 12.04 8.94 67.31
N ASN A 98 11.55 7.97 66.53
CA ASN A 98 11.17 8.17 65.14
C ASN A 98 10.05 9.21 64.97
N ARG A 99 9.05 9.21 65.86
CA ARG A 99 7.98 10.23 65.86
C ARG A 99 8.51 11.61 66.23
N ARG A 100 9.47 11.70 67.15
CA ARG A 100 10.14 12.95 67.48
C ARG A 100 11.02 13.46 66.35
N VAL A 101 11.75 12.60 65.64
CA VAL A 101 12.52 12.98 64.45
C VAL A 101 11.59 13.54 63.37
N PHE A 102 10.41 12.94 63.19
CA PHE A 102 9.41 13.42 62.23
C PHE A 102 8.80 14.78 62.63
N LEU A 103 8.47 14.97 63.91
CA LEU A 103 7.83 16.21 64.39
C LEU A 103 8.81 17.36 64.66
N HIS A 104 10.03 17.03 65.07
CA HIS A 104 11.07 17.95 65.51
C HIS A 104 12.44 17.61 64.89
N PRO A 105 12.55 17.57 63.54
CA PRO A 105 13.80 17.24 62.86
C PRO A 105 14.96 18.16 63.27
N GLU A 106 14.68 19.41 63.64
CA GLU A 106 15.65 20.40 64.10
C GLU A 106 16.48 19.96 65.31
N ASN A 107 15.92 19.09 66.16
CA ASN A 107 16.63 18.58 67.35
C ASN A 107 17.64 17.49 67.01
N TYR A 108 17.50 16.87 65.83
CA TYR A 108 18.30 15.71 65.41
C TYR A 108 19.20 16.03 64.22
N ILE A 109 18.93 17.11 63.48
CA ILE A 109 19.77 17.53 62.37
C ILE A 109 21.12 18.04 62.91
N ARG A 110 22.18 17.33 62.55
CA ARG A 110 23.56 17.75 62.77
C ARG A 110 24.28 17.76 61.43
N PRO A 111 24.83 18.90 60.98
CA PRO A 111 25.48 18.99 59.67
C PRO A 111 26.56 17.91 59.45
N GLU A 112 27.24 17.50 60.52
CA GLU A 112 28.33 16.52 60.51
C GLU A 112 27.85 15.08 60.33
N LEU A 113 26.60 14.78 60.71
CA LEU A 113 25.99 13.45 60.64
C LEU A 113 25.16 13.23 59.37
N ARG A 114 25.18 14.20 58.46
CA ARG A 114 24.48 14.10 57.19
C ARG A 114 25.09 12.98 56.33
N GLU A 115 24.31 11.96 55.95
CA GLU A 115 24.83 10.84 55.15
C GLU A 115 25.07 11.22 53.68
N ASP A 116 24.27 12.13 53.13
CA ASP A 116 24.29 12.57 51.73
C ASP A 116 25.21 13.79 51.48
N ARG A 117 26.32 13.90 52.23
CA ARG A 117 27.32 14.97 52.03
C ARG A 117 27.96 14.85 50.65
N THR A 118 28.01 15.95 49.90
CA THR A 118 28.72 16.00 48.62
C THR A 118 30.23 15.87 48.82
N PRO A 119 31.00 15.37 47.82
CA PRO A 119 32.46 15.30 47.92
C PRO A 119 33.09 16.65 48.30
N ALA A 120 32.65 17.74 47.68
CA ALA A 120 33.12 19.09 47.99
C ALA A 120 32.88 19.50 49.45
N PHE A 121 31.73 19.11 50.03
CA PHE A 121 31.43 19.39 51.43
C PHE A 121 32.23 18.52 52.40
N GLN A 122 32.52 17.26 52.03
CA GLN A 122 33.40 16.40 52.82
C GLN A 122 34.81 16.99 52.88
N THR A 123 35.37 17.43 51.73
CA THR A 123 36.66 18.13 51.71
C THR A 123 36.64 19.42 52.54
N LEU A 124 35.58 20.23 52.43
CA LEU A 124 35.40 21.42 53.27
C LEU A 124 35.43 21.07 54.76
N GLN A 125 34.72 20.02 55.17
CA GLN A 125 34.67 19.57 56.56
C GLN A 125 36.03 19.07 57.04
N ASP A 126 36.69 18.22 56.25
CA ASP A 126 37.99 17.63 56.58
C ASP A 126 39.07 18.72 56.72
N ASP A 127 39.10 19.67 55.78
CA ASP A 127 40.05 20.80 55.81
C ASP A 127 39.84 21.71 57.03
N LEU A 128 38.58 21.93 57.44
CA LEU A 128 38.26 22.71 58.65
C LEU A 128 38.58 21.95 59.94
N LEU A 129 38.46 20.62 59.96
CA LEU A 129 38.77 19.79 61.13
C LEU A 129 40.27 19.58 61.33
N GLN A 130 41.05 19.55 60.24
CA GLN A 130 42.50 19.36 60.29
C GLN A 130 43.28 20.65 60.59
N GLY A 131 42.76 21.82 60.19
CA GLY A 131 43.42 23.12 60.35
C GLY A 131 42.96 23.90 61.60
N GLU A 132 43.75 24.90 62.00
CA GLU A 132 43.29 25.89 62.98
C GLU A 132 42.19 26.78 62.37
N ILE A 133 41.10 26.98 63.09
CA ILE A 133 39.95 27.77 62.64
C ILE A 133 40.27 29.27 62.81
N THR A 134 40.93 29.83 61.80
CA THR A 134 41.19 31.27 61.66
C THR A 134 40.42 31.83 60.46
N ASP A 135 40.11 33.13 60.45
CA ASP A 135 39.41 33.78 59.33
C ASP A 135 40.10 33.55 57.98
N ILE A 136 41.44 33.55 57.97
CA ILE A 136 42.24 33.32 56.75
C ILE A 136 42.04 31.89 56.25
N ASN A 137 42.17 30.89 57.13
CA ASN A 137 42.01 29.49 56.75
C ASN A 137 40.57 29.18 56.34
N ALA A 138 39.59 29.64 57.12
CA ALA A 138 38.17 29.46 56.81
C ALA A 138 37.80 30.09 55.46
N THR A 139 38.30 31.30 55.16
CA THR A 139 38.08 31.96 53.87
C THR A 139 38.70 31.16 52.72
N LYS A 140 39.91 30.61 52.91
CA LYS A 140 40.59 29.80 51.88
C LYS A 140 39.79 28.53 51.59
N VAL A 141 39.43 27.78 52.62
CA VAL A 141 38.68 26.52 52.52
C VAL A 141 37.31 26.75 51.87
N PHE A 142 36.63 27.85 52.23
CA PHE A 142 35.37 28.24 51.59
C PHE A 142 35.53 28.61 50.10
N LYS A 143 36.61 29.30 49.70
CA LYS A 143 36.89 29.60 48.29
C LYS A 143 37.11 28.33 47.47
N THR A 144 37.88 27.36 47.99
CA THR A 144 38.06 26.05 47.34
C THR A 144 36.72 25.35 47.12
N TYR A 145 35.82 25.39 48.11
CA TYR A 145 34.46 24.86 47.96
C TYR A 145 33.66 25.57 46.86
N LEU A 146 33.77 26.90 46.75
CA LEU A 146 33.11 27.67 45.69
C LEU A 146 33.67 27.37 44.29
N ASP A 147 34.96 27.09 44.18
CA ASP A 147 35.59 26.69 42.91
C ASP A 147 35.02 25.34 42.44
N GLU A 148 34.97 24.33 43.32
CA GLU A 148 34.38 23.02 43.01
C GLU A 148 32.88 23.14 42.71
N TYR A 149 32.14 23.95 43.47
CA TYR A 149 30.73 24.25 43.20
C TYR A 149 30.52 24.87 41.81
N THR A 150 31.37 25.83 41.43
CA THR A 150 31.31 26.50 40.13
C THR A 150 31.59 25.53 38.98
N GLU A 151 32.47 24.56 39.20
CA GLU A 151 32.77 23.52 38.23
C GLU A 151 31.59 22.56 38.03
N VAL A 152 31.09 21.93 39.11
CA VAL A 152 30.03 20.92 39.02
C VAL A 152 28.67 21.51 38.61
N SER A 153 28.44 22.80 38.87
CA SER A 153 27.21 23.50 38.43
C SER A 153 27.20 23.83 36.93
N ARG A 154 28.35 23.76 36.25
CA ARG A 154 28.52 24.13 34.84
C ARG A 154 28.94 22.96 33.95
N LEU A 155 28.69 21.73 34.38
CA LEU A 155 28.93 20.55 33.56
C LEU A 155 28.01 20.54 32.34
N ALA A 156 28.55 20.21 31.17
CA ALA A 156 27.77 19.92 29.97
C ALA A 156 27.38 18.44 29.99
N ILE A 157 26.11 18.14 29.79
CA ILE A 157 25.64 16.74 29.76
C ILE A 157 26.19 16.05 28.52
N ALA A 158 26.82 14.89 28.71
CA ALA A 158 27.50 14.14 27.67
C ALA A 158 26.78 12.83 27.30
N GLY A 159 25.98 12.29 28.23
CA GLY A 159 25.24 11.05 28.08
C GLY A 159 24.38 10.74 29.30
N GLY A 160 23.51 9.75 29.18
CA GLY A 160 22.77 9.23 30.32
C GLY A 160 22.02 7.94 29.99
N TYR A 161 21.63 7.22 31.04
CA TYR A 161 20.94 5.94 30.97
C TYR A 161 19.78 5.90 31.98
N ILE A 162 18.69 5.22 31.63
CA ILE A 162 17.57 4.99 32.57
C ILE A 162 17.39 3.49 32.76
N ARG A 163 17.35 3.07 34.03
CA ARG A 163 17.11 1.70 34.45
C ARG A 163 15.95 1.62 35.45
N GLU A 164 15.36 0.43 35.55
CA GLU A 164 14.41 0.13 36.62
C GLU A 164 15.14 0.10 37.97
N SER A 165 14.49 0.58 39.03
CA SER A 165 15.06 0.52 40.37
C SER A 165 15.14 -0.93 40.86
N SER A 166 16.27 -1.30 41.44
CA SER A 166 16.50 -2.63 42.03
C SER A 166 15.75 -2.85 43.35
N THR A 167 15.23 -1.79 43.98
CA THR A 167 14.62 -1.83 45.32
C THR A 167 13.11 -1.71 45.31
N ALA A 168 12.52 -1.05 44.31
CA ALA A 168 11.06 -0.88 44.18
C ALA A 168 10.67 -0.89 42.69
N SER A 169 9.79 -1.81 42.30
CA SER A 169 9.44 -2.06 40.89
C SER A 169 8.81 -0.86 40.16
N ALA A 170 8.25 0.11 40.90
CA ALA A 170 7.66 1.32 40.35
C ALA A 170 8.67 2.48 40.19
N ASP A 171 9.83 2.43 40.85
CA ASP A 171 10.81 3.51 40.81
C ASP A 171 11.73 3.37 39.58
N ARG A 172 12.21 4.50 39.09
CA ARG A 172 13.18 4.57 37.98
C ARG A 172 14.45 5.24 38.44
N GLU A 173 15.59 4.72 38.01
CA GLU A 173 16.88 5.33 38.27
C GLU A 173 17.48 5.91 36.98
N LEU A 174 17.78 7.20 37.02
CA LEU A 174 18.48 7.92 35.98
C LEU A 174 19.96 8.03 36.35
N ILE A 175 20.82 7.78 35.37
CA ILE A 175 22.26 7.95 35.46
C ILE A 175 22.65 9.00 34.42
N LEU A 176 23.30 10.08 34.86
CA LEU A 176 23.77 11.14 33.97
C LEU A 176 25.29 11.22 34.00
N PHE A 177 25.86 11.49 32.84
CA PHE A 177 27.27 11.82 32.67
C PHE A 177 27.38 13.25 32.17
N GLY A 178 28.27 14.01 32.78
CA GLY A 178 28.61 15.36 32.36
C GLY A 178 30.11 15.57 32.35
N HIS A 179 30.58 16.54 31.58
CA HIS A 179 31.99 16.92 31.58
C HIS A 179 32.17 18.43 31.71
N THR A 180 33.35 18.84 32.16
CA THR A 180 33.76 20.25 32.14
C THR A 180 33.77 20.79 30.72
N ARG A 181 33.40 22.06 30.54
CA ARG A 181 33.41 22.72 29.20
C ARG A 181 34.82 23.02 28.69
N THR A 182 35.83 23.01 29.56
CA THR A 182 37.24 23.21 29.24
C THR A 182 37.93 21.90 28.85
N LYS A 183 38.95 21.99 27.99
CA LYS A 183 39.86 20.88 27.68
C LYS A 183 41.14 20.98 28.55
N PRO A 184 41.70 19.86 29.07
CA PRO A 184 41.17 18.49 29.00
C PRO A 184 39.87 18.36 29.80
N ARG A 185 38.98 17.49 29.33
CA ARG A 185 37.65 17.31 29.94
C ARG A 185 37.78 16.43 31.18
N ARG A 186 37.23 16.91 32.30
CA ARG A 186 36.99 16.08 33.48
C ARG A 186 35.55 15.60 33.45
N TYR A 187 35.37 14.29 33.55
CA TYR A 187 34.06 13.65 33.53
C TYR A 187 33.56 13.38 34.94
N TYR A 188 32.26 13.59 35.10
CA TYR A 188 31.51 13.32 36.30
C TYR A 188 30.27 12.50 35.96
N TYR A 189 29.78 11.73 36.91
CA TYR A 189 28.47 11.08 36.82
C TYR A 189 27.65 11.37 38.08
N ARG A 190 26.32 11.26 37.97
CA ARG A 190 25.41 11.30 39.11
C ARG A 190 24.20 10.42 38.84
N THR A 191 23.51 10.04 39.89
CA THR A 191 22.24 9.32 39.78
C THR A 191 21.06 10.11 40.34
N ALA A 192 19.86 9.77 39.88
CA ALA A 192 18.60 10.31 40.35
C ALA A 192 17.56 9.19 40.44
N SER A 193 16.76 9.16 41.50
CA SER A 193 15.65 8.21 41.66
C SER A 193 14.31 8.94 41.53
N PHE A 194 13.51 8.52 40.56
CA PHE A 194 12.12 8.95 40.38
C PHE A 194 11.21 8.07 41.26
N ILE A 195 10.49 8.70 42.18
CA ILE A 195 9.63 8.01 43.15
C ILE A 195 8.27 7.71 42.51
N GLY A 196 7.84 6.45 42.54
CA GLY A 196 6.59 5.97 41.95
C GLY A 196 6.51 6.16 40.43
N GLY A 197 7.67 6.28 39.76
CA GLY A 197 7.76 6.57 38.33
C GLY A 197 7.32 7.99 37.94
N GLN A 198 7.03 8.86 38.91
CA GLN A 198 6.57 10.23 38.67
C GLN A 198 7.75 11.18 38.42
N THR A 199 7.64 12.02 37.40
CA THR A 199 8.69 12.98 37.01
C THR A 199 8.81 14.18 37.96
N SER A 200 7.82 14.45 38.80
CA SER A 200 7.79 15.57 39.74
C SER A 200 8.49 15.29 41.08
N ALA A 201 8.69 14.02 41.43
CA ALA A 201 9.29 13.60 42.69
C ALA A 201 10.63 12.89 42.44
N VAL A 202 11.70 13.68 42.36
CA VAL A 202 13.05 13.19 42.05
C VAL A 202 14.00 13.42 43.22
N SER A 203 14.68 12.36 43.65
CA SER A 203 15.78 12.42 44.61
C SER A 203 17.12 12.34 43.86
N TRP A 204 17.97 13.34 44.01
CA TRP A 204 19.23 13.46 43.28
C TRP A 204 20.45 13.17 44.17
N ARG A 205 21.43 12.44 43.65
CA ARG A 205 22.76 12.29 44.26
C ARG A 205 23.75 13.34 43.73
N ALA A 206 24.84 13.50 44.47
CA ALA A 206 25.93 14.40 44.12
C ALA A 206 26.61 13.97 42.80
N TRP A 207 27.25 14.92 42.12
CA TRP A 207 28.19 14.59 41.06
C TRP A 207 29.44 13.97 41.66
N GLU A 208 29.90 12.88 41.07
CA GLU A 208 31.11 12.16 41.43
C GLU A 208 32.05 12.10 40.22
N SER A 209 33.34 12.35 40.46
CA SER A 209 34.36 12.27 39.41
C SER A 209 34.58 10.83 38.96
N LEU A 210 34.71 10.63 37.65
CA LEU A 210 35.02 9.32 37.09
C LEU A 210 36.47 8.87 37.38
N GLY A 211 37.39 9.82 37.54
CA GLY A 211 38.82 9.53 37.74
C GLY A 211 39.54 8.92 36.52
N ILE A 212 38.91 8.91 35.34
CA ILE A 212 39.50 8.44 34.07
C ILE A 212 39.45 9.55 33.00
N GLU A 213 40.41 9.51 32.08
CA GLU A 213 40.43 10.43 30.94
C GLU A 213 39.54 9.91 29.80
N ILE A 214 38.61 10.75 29.38
CA ILE A 214 37.74 10.50 28.22
C ILE A 214 37.88 11.71 27.28
N ASP A 215 38.49 11.51 26.12
CA ASP A 215 38.55 12.54 25.08
C ASP A 215 37.42 12.33 24.07
N ALA A 216 36.20 12.68 24.46
CA ALA A 216 35.03 12.72 23.61
C ALA A 216 34.11 13.86 24.06
N ASP A 217 33.15 14.25 23.22
CA ASP A 217 32.06 15.16 23.61
C ASP A 217 30.83 14.39 24.12
N ARG A 218 30.75 13.10 23.77
CA ARG A 218 29.58 12.26 23.99
C ARG A 218 29.99 10.92 24.55
N VAL A 219 29.20 10.46 25.50
CA VAL A 219 29.32 9.12 26.08
C VAL A 219 27.98 8.41 26.04
N TYR A 220 28.04 7.10 25.97
CA TYR A 220 26.88 6.23 25.75
C TYR A 220 26.86 5.18 26.85
N PRO A 221 26.26 5.49 28.01
CA PRO A 221 26.17 4.56 29.12
C PRO A 221 25.13 3.48 28.87
N VAL A 222 25.37 2.29 29.44
CA VAL A 222 24.44 1.15 29.41
C VAL A 222 24.61 0.32 30.68
N ASP A 223 23.51 -0.14 31.25
CA ASP A 223 23.50 -1.12 32.34
C ASP A 223 23.35 -2.52 31.75
N ALA A 224 24.33 -3.38 31.96
CA ALA A 224 24.35 -4.76 31.48
C ALA A 224 25.22 -5.63 32.38
N PHE A 225 24.92 -6.93 32.45
CA PHE A 225 25.70 -7.88 33.27
C PHE A 225 25.79 -7.50 34.76
N GLY A 226 24.82 -6.72 35.26
CA GLY A 226 24.82 -6.19 36.62
C GLY A 226 25.88 -5.11 36.88
N ARG A 227 26.41 -4.47 35.83
CA ARG A 227 27.40 -3.39 35.91
C ARG A 227 27.02 -2.25 34.99
N LEU A 228 27.40 -1.04 35.36
CA LEU A 228 27.25 0.13 34.50
C LEU A 228 28.50 0.27 33.62
N PHE A 229 28.29 0.34 32.32
CA PHE A 229 29.29 0.59 31.29
C PHE A 229 29.11 2.00 30.72
N VAL A 230 30.19 2.56 30.19
CA VAL A 230 30.18 3.80 29.42
C VAL A 230 31.05 3.65 28.17
N PHE A 231 30.50 4.01 27.01
CA PHE A 231 31.18 3.89 25.71
C PHE A 231 31.39 5.26 25.07
N TRP A 232 32.44 5.41 24.28
CA TRP A 232 32.70 6.61 23.46
C TRP A 232 33.55 6.27 22.24
N VAL A 233 33.66 7.21 21.31
CA VAL A 233 34.46 7.08 20.09
C VAL A 233 35.52 8.17 20.05
N GLN A 234 36.73 7.81 19.63
CA GLN A 234 37.83 8.74 19.40
C GLN A 234 38.27 8.67 17.94
N ILE A 235 38.61 9.83 17.37
CA ILE A 235 39.20 9.93 16.04
C ILE A 235 40.70 10.15 16.23
N GLU A 236 41.48 9.16 15.87
CA GLU A 236 42.94 9.18 15.98
C GLU A 236 43.55 9.35 14.59
N VAL A 237 44.54 10.22 14.46
CA VAL A 237 45.29 10.36 13.21
C VAL A 237 46.42 9.32 13.24
N GLU A 238 46.40 8.35 12.32
CA GLU A 238 47.55 7.45 12.16
C GLU A 238 48.66 8.19 11.42
N ALA A 239 49.84 8.25 12.04
CA ALA A 239 51.02 8.77 11.39
C ALA A 239 51.31 7.93 10.15
N ALA A 240 51.38 8.59 9.00
CA ALA A 240 51.60 7.94 7.74
C ALA A 240 52.97 7.21 7.78
N SER A 241 53.02 5.97 7.30
CA SER A 241 54.29 5.25 7.19
C SER A 241 55.27 6.07 6.34
N THR A 242 56.57 5.97 6.64
CA THR A 242 57.68 6.81 6.14
C THR A 242 57.82 6.87 4.59
N ASN A 243 56.93 6.22 3.83
CA ASN A 243 56.92 6.14 2.37
C ASN A 243 55.66 6.75 1.70
N SER A 244 54.86 7.57 2.39
CA SER A 244 53.50 7.95 1.94
C SER A 244 53.34 9.36 1.35
N THR A 245 54.43 10.08 1.07
CA THR A 245 54.36 11.35 0.31
C THR A 245 54.46 11.04 -1.18
N SER A 246 53.33 10.95 -1.89
CA SER A 246 53.36 10.98 -3.36
C SER A 246 53.48 12.42 -3.83
N ILE A 247 54.65 12.75 -4.37
CA ILE A 247 54.90 14.03 -5.04
C ILE A 247 54.56 13.86 -6.51
N THR A 248 53.49 14.49 -6.97
CA THR A 248 53.16 14.52 -8.40
C THR A 248 53.73 15.81 -8.99
N ARG A 249 54.67 15.70 -9.93
CA ARG A 249 55.15 16.83 -10.74
C ARG A 249 54.36 16.87 -12.04
N GLN A 250 53.63 17.94 -12.29
CA GLN A 250 53.04 18.22 -13.59
C GLN A 250 53.62 19.53 -14.14
N THR A 251 54.09 19.49 -15.38
CA THR A 251 54.49 20.71 -16.10
C THR A 251 53.27 21.22 -16.85
N VAL A 252 52.73 22.35 -16.40
CA VAL A 252 51.65 23.07 -17.11
C VAL A 252 52.24 24.39 -17.58
N ASN A 253 52.21 24.63 -18.90
CA ASN A 253 52.73 25.85 -19.53
C ASN A 253 54.19 26.20 -19.18
N GLY A 254 55.06 25.20 -19.06
CA GLY A 254 56.50 25.41 -18.79
C GLY A 254 56.83 25.78 -17.33
N VAL A 255 55.86 25.75 -16.41
CA VAL A 255 56.07 25.89 -14.97
C VAL A 255 55.85 24.53 -14.31
N GLU A 256 56.83 24.05 -13.54
CA GLU A 256 56.66 22.85 -12.72
C GLU A 256 55.72 23.14 -11.55
N GLN A 257 54.53 22.53 -11.56
CA GLN A 257 53.67 22.48 -10.40
C GLN A 257 53.91 21.17 -9.64
N VAL A 258 54.28 21.31 -8.37
CA VAL A 258 54.51 20.22 -7.44
C VAL A 258 53.33 20.17 -6.47
N SER A 259 52.48 19.14 -6.58
CA SER A 259 51.42 18.89 -5.61
C SER A 259 51.78 17.66 -4.77
N GLY A 260 51.90 17.85 -3.46
CA GLY A 260 52.05 16.74 -2.50
C GLY A 260 50.69 16.42 -1.87
N SER A 261 50.24 15.18 -1.99
CA SER A 261 49.07 14.69 -1.24
C SER A 261 49.54 13.99 0.03
N ASN A 262 49.16 14.53 1.19
CA ASN A 262 49.42 13.89 2.47
C ASN A 262 48.31 12.85 2.73
N ASN A 263 48.59 11.56 2.53
CA ASN A 263 47.65 10.48 2.82
C ASN A 263 47.56 10.24 4.33
N GLN A 264 46.94 11.16 5.07
CA GLN A 264 46.61 10.94 6.47
C GLN A 264 45.41 10.00 6.57
N ARG A 265 45.61 8.85 7.20
CA ARG A 265 44.54 7.90 7.51
C ARG A 265 44.03 8.18 8.91
N GLN A 266 42.73 8.37 9.06
CA GLN A 266 42.07 8.57 10.34
C GLN A 266 41.47 7.23 10.80
N ARG A 267 41.66 6.91 12.08
CA ARG A 267 41.09 5.73 12.74
C ARG A 267 39.98 6.19 13.68
N LEU A 268 38.76 5.68 13.48
CA LEU A 268 37.69 5.76 14.47
C LEU A 268 37.80 4.54 15.38
N GLN A 269 38.11 4.74 16.65
CA GLN A 269 38.25 3.68 17.65
C GLN A 269 37.19 3.87 18.73
N VAL A 270 36.42 2.80 19.00
CA VAL A 270 35.46 2.78 20.11
C VAL A 270 36.17 2.31 21.38
N TYR A 271 35.91 3.00 22.49
CA TYR A 271 36.41 2.67 23.82
C TYR A 271 35.25 2.45 24.78
N PHE A 272 35.51 1.71 25.85
CA PHE A 272 34.59 1.55 26.96
C PHE A 272 35.30 1.54 28.31
N SER A 273 34.55 1.85 29.36
CA SER A 273 34.93 1.63 30.76
C SER A 273 33.69 1.13 31.50
N TYR A 274 33.88 0.52 32.66
CA TYR A 274 32.80 -0.01 33.49
C TYR A 274 33.14 0.06 34.98
N TYR A 275 32.11 -0.08 35.80
CA TYR A 275 32.27 -0.24 37.24
C TYR A 275 32.75 -1.62 37.64
N ASP A 276 33.87 -1.68 38.36
CA ASP A 276 34.29 -2.89 39.04
C ASP A 276 33.39 -3.19 40.27
N LEU A 277 33.62 -4.33 40.92
CA LEU A 277 32.85 -4.73 42.12
C LEU A 277 33.07 -3.79 43.33
N ASN A 278 34.09 -2.93 43.29
CA ASN A 278 34.39 -1.93 44.33
C ASN A 278 33.81 -0.56 44.02
N LEU A 279 32.96 -0.46 42.99
CA LEU A 279 32.39 0.81 42.52
C LEU A 279 33.49 1.82 42.12
N ARG A 280 34.49 1.34 41.38
CA ARG A 280 35.50 2.19 40.72
C ARG A 280 35.46 2.00 39.21
N TRP A 281 35.62 3.10 38.47
CA TRP A 281 35.77 3.07 37.03
C TRP A 281 37.13 2.46 36.67
N VAL A 282 37.12 1.45 35.80
CA VAL A 282 38.37 0.91 35.25
C VAL A 282 38.97 1.85 34.19
N PRO A 283 40.28 1.83 33.95
CA PRO A 283 40.89 2.57 32.84
C PRO A 283 40.25 2.19 31.49
N ALA A 284 40.22 3.15 30.55
CA ALA A 284 39.64 2.96 29.23
C ALA A 284 40.17 1.71 28.51
N GLN A 285 39.26 0.90 27.98
CA GLN A 285 39.54 -0.32 27.22
C GLN A 285 39.12 -0.12 25.75
N PRO A 286 39.95 -0.50 24.76
CA PRO A 286 39.53 -0.46 23.37
C PRO A 286 38.55 -1.61 23.07
N LEU A 287 37.44 -1.29 22.40
CA LEU A 287 36.54 -2.30 21.84
C LEU A 287 37.08 -2.77 20.48
N GLU A 288 36.87 -4.05 20.11
CA GLU A 288 37.21 -4.53 18.75
C GLU A 288 36.19 -4.06 17.69
N LEU A 289 35.92 -2.74 17.67
CA LEU A 289 35.08 -2.04 16.71
C LEU A 289 35.82 -0.79 16.25
N ARG A 290 36.36 -0.83 15.04
CA ARG A 290 37.16 0.25 14.46
C ARG A 290 36.92 0.40 12.98
N ALA A 291 37.08 1.64 12.50
CA ALA A 291 37.02 1.97 11.09
C ALA A 291 38.19 2.87 10.69
N PHE A 292 38.58 2.77 9.42
CA PHE A 292 39.70 3.53 8.88
C PHE A 292 39.27 4.28 7.63
N GLU A 293 39.53 5.57 7.59
CA GLU A 293 39.12 6.43 6.49
C GLU A 293 40.25 7.37 6.08
N SER A 294 40.28 7.69 4.79
CA SER A 294 41.27 8.64 4.21
C SER A 294 40.64 9.99 3.85
N GLY A 295 39.31 10.11 3.95
CA GLY A 295 38.56 11.35 3.67
C GLY A 295 38.09 12.04 4.95
N GLY A 296 37.54 13.24 4.81
CA GLY A 296 36.98 13.98 5.94
C GLY A 296 35.79 13.25 6.56
N ILE A 297 35.91 12.88 7.83
CA ILE A 297 34.85 12.23 8.61
C ILE A 297 33.88 13.28 9.16
N GLN A 298 32.59 13.07 8.96
CA GLN A 298 31.52 13.90 9.54
C GLN A 298 30.42 13.04 10.18
N GLY A 299 29.60 13.66 11.02
CA GLY A 299 28.39 13.02 11.57
C GLY A 299 28.65 11.74 12.37
N VAL A 300 29.76 11.67 13.13
CA VAL A 300 30.09 10.48 13.93
C VAL A 300 29.06 10.30 15.04
N GLN A 301 28.45 9.11 15.08
CA GLN A 301 27.41 8.76 16.01
C GLN A 301 27.59 7.32 16.49
N LEU A 302 27.48 7.13 17.80
CA LEU A 302 27.45 5.80 18.41
C LEU A 302 26.03 5.48 18.89
N VAL A 303 25.63 4.22 18.80
CA VAL A 303 24.44 3.68 19.44
C VAL A 303 24.86 2.48 20.26
N VAL A 304 24.42 2.44 21.51
CA VAL A 304 24.74 1.36 22.46
C VAL A 304 23.43 0.90 23.09
N GLU A 305 23.14 -0.39 22.99
CA GLU A 305 21.93 -1.00 23.54
C GLU A 305 22.27 -2.31 24.28
N ARG A 306 21.53 -2.58 25.36
CA ARG A 306 21.49 -3.89 26.01
C ARG A 306 20.56 -4.80 25.20
N ALA A 307 21.00 -6.00 24.88
CA ALA A 307 20.19 -7.00 24.19
C ALA A 307 20.25 -8.36 24.92
N GLY A 308 19.14 -9.12 24.84
CA GLY A 308 19.02 -10.44 25.47
C GLY A 308 19.41 -11.61 24.54
N GLN A 309 19.78 -11.32 23.30
CA GLN A 309 20.07 -12.33 22.28
C GLN A 309 21.39 -12.03 21.57
N LEU A 310 22.21 -13.08 21.44
CA LEU A 310 23.40 -13.09 20.59
C LEU A 310 23.17 -14.09 19.46
N GLY A 311 22.77 -13.59 18.28
CA GLY A 311 22.33 -14.45 17.18
C GLY A 311 21.06 -15.22 17.53
N ALA A 312 21.11 -16.55 17.46
CA ALA A 312 19.99 -17.41 17.84
C ALA A 312 20.01 -17.80 19.33
N GLU A 313 21.06 -17.43 20.06
CA GLU A 313 21.26 -17.82 21.46
C GLU A 313 20.65 -16.77 22.40
N ASN A 314 19.98 -17.24 23.46
CA ASN A 314 19.41 -16.39 24.51
C ASN A 314 20.50 -15.99 25.52
N GLN A 315 21.45 -15.19 25.05
CA GLN A 315 22.59 -14.70 25.81
C GLN A 315 22.55 -13.17 25.85
N GLU A 316 22.62 -12.61 27.06
CA GLU A 316 22.74 -11.17 27.27
C GLU A 316 24.04 -10.65 26.63
N ASN A 317 23.96 -9.52 25.91
CA ASN A 317 25.06 -8.83 25.29
C ASN A 317 24.80 -7.31 25.21
N ILE A 318 25.84 -6.54 24.85
CA ILE A 318 25.74 -5.12 24.52
C ILE A 318 26.01 -4.97 23.03
N ILE A 319 25.04 -4.48 22.26
CA ILE A 319 25.24 -4.15 20.84
C ILE A 319 25.71 -2.72 20.73
N VAL A 320 26.83 -2.51 20.03
CA VAL A 320 27.45 -1.22 19.77
C VAL A 320 27.51 -0.99 18.26
N GLY A 321 26.89 0.09 17.79
CA GLY A 321 26.93 0.50 16.39
C GLY A 321 27.53 1.88 16.21
N LEU A 322 28.41 2.01 15.24
CA LEU A 322 29.10 3.23 14.86
C LEU A 322 28.66 3.62 13.45
N SER A 323 28.15 4.85 13.30
CA SER A 323 27.81 5.44 12.01
C SER A 323 28.51 6.78 11.80
N TYR A 324 28.93 7.05 10.57
CA TYR A 324 29.60 8.30 10.18
C TYR A 324 29.49 8.49 8.66
N SER A 325 29.76 9.69 8.16
CA SER A 325 29.81 10.00 6.73
C SER A 325 31.21 10.34 6.25
N VAL A 326 31.49 9.94 5.01
CA VAL A 326 32.68 10.34 4.24
C VAL A 326 32.21 10.80 2.87
N GLY A 327 32.29 12.11 2.61
CA GLY A 327 31.59 12.73 1.48
C GLY A 327 30.07 12.55 1.60
N ASN A 328 29.42 12.09 0.52
CA ASN A 328 27.97 11.81 0.51
C ASN A 328 27.61 10.36 0.91
N GLN A 329 28.58 9.53 1.33
CA GLN A 329 28.33 8.14 1.72
C GLN A 329 28.26 7.99 3.23
N VAL A 330 27.19 7.34 3.71
CA VAL A 330 27.04 6.93 5.12
C VAL A 330 27.63 5.54 5.30
N ARG A 331 28.50 5.38 6.31
CA ARG A 331 29.11 4.12 6.74
C ARG A 331 28.52 3.68 8.06
N ARG A 332 28.40 2.37 8.26
CA ARG A 332 27.91 1.75 9.51
C ARG A 332 28.72 0.49 9.81
N VAL A 333 29.20 0.35 11.04
CA VAL A 333 29.89 -0.84 11.56
C VAL A 333 29.39 -1.16 12.96
N ASN A 334 29.19 -2.43 13.28
CA ASN A 334 28.57 -2.85 14.54
C ASN A 334 29.32 -4.03 15.16
N ALA A 335 29.27 -4.15 16.49
CA ALA A 335 29.80 -5.26 17.26
C ALA A 335 28.93 -5.56 18.49
N SER A 336 29.04 -6.76 19.04
CA SER A 336 28.41 -7.19 20.29
C SER A 336 29.48 -7.49 21.34
N LEU A 337 29.35 -6.95 22.56
CA LEU A 337 30.21 -7.25 23.70
C LEU A 337 29.47 -8.19 24.67
N THR A 338 30.13 -9.26 25.10
CA THR A 338 29.58 -10.25 26.06
C THR A 338 30.08 -9.99 27.49
N ALA A 339 29.50 -10.70 28.48
CA ALA A 339 29.78 -10.51 29.91
C ALA A 339 31.25 -10.79 30.30
N ASP A 340 31.94 -11.62 29.54
CA ASP A 340 33.37 -11.92 29.65
C ASP A 340 34.28 -10.91 28.92
N LEU A 341 33.70 -9.81 28.43
CA LEU A 341 34.37 -8.71 27.72
C LEU A 341 34.95 -9.11 26.36
N VAL A 342 34.39 -10.14 25.73
CA VAL A 342 34.76 -10.59 24.37
C VAL A 342 33.87 -9.91 23.33
N THR A 343 34.48 -9.50 22.21
CA THR A 343 33.76 -8.84 21.11
C THR A 343 33.38 -9.86 20.04
N HIS A 344 32.13 -9.81 19.58
CA HIS A 344 31.56 -10.65 18.53
C HIS A 344 30.94 -9.77 17.43
N PRO A 345 30.77 -10.29 16.20
CA PRO A 345 29.96 -9.60 15.19
C PRO A 345 28.51 -9.43 15.66
N ALA A 346 27.96 -8.22 15.51
CA ALA A 346 26.56 -7.97 15.84
C ALA A 346 25.62 -8.64 14.83
N THR A 347 24.54 -9.27 15.31
CA THR A 347 23.57 -9.98 14.47
C THR A 347 22.45 -9.09 13.93
N ARG A 348 22.29 -7.89 14.51
CA ARG A 348 21.44 -6.82 13.99
C ARG A 348 22.12 -5.47 14.17
N PRO A 349 21.84 -4.46 13.31
CA PRO A 349 22.20 -3.09 13.62
C PRO A 349 21.40 -2.61 14.85
N PRO A 350 21.99 -1.74 15.70
CA PRO A 350 21.24 -1.15 16.79
C PRO A 350 20.17 -0.20 16.29
N THR A 351 19.13 -0.01 17.09
CA THR A 351 17.96 0.83 16.76
C THR A 351 18.39 2.28 16.53
N ASP A 352 17.95 2.83 15.38
CA ASP A 352 18.37 4.16 14.91
C ASP A 352 18.07 5.27 15.94
N SER A 353 18.96 6.26 16.01
CA SER A 353 18.86 7.40 16.92
C SER A 353 18.16 8.61 16.29
N ALA A 354 17.34 8.36 15.26
CA ALA A 354 16.46 9.30 14.58
C ALA A 354 15.65 10.22 15.52
N GLY A 355 15.41 9.79 16.77
CA GLY A 355 14.76 10.62 17.79
C GLY A 355 15.47 11.95 18.11
N ILE A 356 16.78 12.11 17.88
CA ILE A 356 17.49 13.39 18.12
C ILE A 356 17.13 14.45 17.08
N GLU A 357 17.08 14.06 15.80
CA GLU A 357 16.73 14.97 14.70
C GLU A 357 15.27 15.41 14.84
N LEU A 358 14.37 14.47 15.17
CA LEU A 358 12.98 14.78 15.48
C LEU A 358 12.85 15.74 16.66
N PHE A 359 13.59 15.51 17.75
CA PHE A 359 13.55 16.44 18.89
C PHE A 359 14.05 17.83 18.50
N SER A 360 15.09 17.91 17.66
CA SER A 360 15.67 19.17 17.22
C SER A 360 14.73 19.95 16.28
N SER A 361 13.81 19.28 15.59
CA SER A 361 12.81 19.95 14.74
C SER A 361 11.70 20.66 15.52
N LEU A 362 11.53 20.34 16.81
CA LEU A 362 10.59 21.02 17.70
C LEU A 362 10.95 22.49 17.97
N PHE A 363 12.20 22.88 17.71
CA PHE A 363 12.70 24.23 17.91
C PHE A 363 12.79 24.99 16.59
N ALA A 364 12.40 26.26 16.61
CA ALA A 364 12.66 27.18 15.49
C ALA A 364 14.15 27.20 15.16
N ALA A 365 14.51 27.39 13.89
CA ALA A 365 15.92 27.30 13.45
C ALA A 365 16.86 28.24 14.24
N SER A 366 16.39 29.42 14.65
CA SER A 366 17.12 30.40 15.46
C SER A 366 17.26 30.01 16.93
N GLU A 367 16.49 29.04 17.41
CA GLU A 367 16.37 28.63 18.81
C GLU A 367 16.82 27.18 19.05
N ARG A 368 17.30 26.50 18.00
CA ARG A 368 17.74 25.11 18.10
C ARG A 368 18.88 24.99 19.13
N PRO A 369 18.77 24.07 20.10
CA PRO A 369 19.85 23.83 21.03
C PRO A 369 21.11 23.39 20.27
N GLN A 370 22.26 23.92 20.68
CA GLN A 370 23.54 23.59 20.04
C GLN A 370 23.92 22.12 20.23
N GLN A 371 23.43 21.49 21.30
CA GLN A 371 23.70 20.09 21.63
C GLN A 371 22.46 19.44 22.22
N VAL A 372 22.05 18.31 21.65
CA VAL A 372 20.97 17.46 22.15
C VAL A 372 21.52 16.07 22.46
N VAL A 373 21.32 15.64 23.70
CA VAL A 373 21.72 14.34 24.24
C VAL A 373 20.48 13.49 24.43
N ARG A 374 20.23 12.54 23.52
CA ARG A 374 19.31 11.44 23.81
C ARG A 374 19.96 10.50 24.82
N LEU A 375 19.23 10.18 25.88
CA LEU A 375 19.61 9.20 26.88
C LEU A 375 19.25 7.80 26.38
N SER A 376 20.10 6.83 26.70
CA SER A 376 19.89 5.43 26.39
C SER A 376 18.90 4.80 27.38
N THR A 377 18.17 3.79 26.91
CA THR A 377 17.22 2.98 27.71
C THR A 377 17.43 1.51 27.35
N ALA A 378 16.90 0.61 28.17
CA ALA A 378 16.85 -0.81 27.80
C ALA A 378 15.99 -1.01 26.53
N ALA A 379 16.34 -1.98 25.70
CA ALA A 379 15.70 -2.22 24.39
C ALA A 379 14.22 -2.64 24.49
N ASP A 380 13.83 -3.17 25.64
CA ASP A 380 12.47 -3.61 26.01
C ASP A 380 11.65 -2.51 26.71
N SER A 381 12.21 -1.30 26.87
CA SER A 381 11.48 -0.18 27.45
C SER A 381 10.39 0.31 26.50
N SER A 382 9.13 0.28 26.94
CA SER A 382 7.98 0.86 26.24
C SER A 382 7.88 2.38 26.41
N GLU A 383 8.77 3.00 27.19
CA GLU A 383 8.76 4.43 27.45
C GLU A 383 9.60 5.19 26.41
N GLY A 384 9.06 6.31 25.90
CA GLY A 384 9.80 7.17 24.98
C GLY A 384 11.13 7.69 25.55
N PRO A 385 12.10 8.02 24.68
CA PRO A 385 13.45 8.39 25.10
C PRO A 385 13.48 9.72 25.86
N TRP A 386 14.41 9.82 26.80
CA TRP A 386 14.72 11.09 27.46
C TRP A 386 15.77 11.87 26.68
N TYR A 387 15.72 13.19 26.79
CA TYR A 387 16.62 14.12 26.13
C TYR A 387 17.16 15.12 27.14
N SER A 388 18.43 15.47 26.99
CA SER A 388 19.04 16.62 27.64
C SER A 388 19.52 17.60 26.57
N PHE A 389 19.32 18.90 26.77
CA PHE A 389 19.82 19.91 25.84
C PHE A 389 20.24 21.18 26.57
N ASP A 390 21.23 21.88 26.01
CA ASP A 390 21.71 23.14 26.55
C ASP A 390 21.00 24.31 25.85
N LEU A 391 20.40 25.21 26.63
CA LEU A 391 19.74 26.42 26.16
C LEU A 391 20.05 27.59 27.09
N LYS A 392 20.56 28.71 26.52
CA LYS A 392 20.87 29.95 27.25
C LYS A 392 21.74 29.75 28.51
N GLY A 393 22.64 28.76 28.49
CA GLY A 393 23.59 28.46 29.57
C GLY A 393 23.08 27.50 30.65
N GLY A 394 21.84 27.02 30.57
CA GLY A 394 21.30 25.95 31.41
C GLY A 394 21.11 24.65 30.63
N SER A 395 21.25 23.51 31.32
CA SER A 395 20.93 22.18 30.77
C SER A 395 19.54 21.77 31.22
N PHE A 396 18.70 21.37 30.28
CA PHE A 396 17.32 20.93 30.53
C PHE A 396 17.18 19.45 30.24
N LEU A 397 16.67 18.70 31.21
CA LEU A 397 16.26 17.32 31.02
C LEU A 397 14.76 17.27 30.72
N CYS A 398 14.38 16.62 29.63
CA CYS A 398 12.99 16.47 29.23
C CYS A 398 12.72 15.08 28.67
N LYS A 399 11.45 14.70 28.71
CA LYS A 399 10.92 13.51 28.04
C LYS A 399 9.72 13.96 27.22
N PRO A 400 9.56 13.53 25.96
CA PRO A 400 8.31 13.74 25.25
C PRO A 400 7.16 13.20 26.09
N ALA A 401 6.08 13.97 26.19
CA ALA A 401 4.85 13.50 26.79
C ALA A 401 4.24 12.47 25.82
N VAL A 402 4.67 11.21 25.92
CA VAL A 402 4.10 10.09 25.18
C VAL A 402 2.79 9.70 25.86
N GLY A 403 1.83 10.63 25.87
CA GLY A 403 0.44 10.24 26.02
C GLY A 403 0.01 9.58 24.71
N SER A 404 -0.77 8.51 24.79
CA SER A 404 -1.65 8.15 23.68
C SER A 404 -2.32 9.43 23.21
N LEU A 405 -2.25 9.77 21.92
CA LEU A 405 -2.98 10.90 21.37
C LEU A 405 -4.39 10.86 21.94
N ASP A 406 -4.75 11.88 22.72
CA ASP A 406 -6.10 11.99 23.25
C ASP A 406 -7.00 12.11 22.02
N THR A 407 -7.75 11.04 21.75
CA THR A 407 -8.67 10.95 20.61
C THR A 407 -9.75 12.03 20.67
N SER A 408 -9.87 12.74 21.81
CA SER A 408 -10.75 13.90 21.96
C SER A 408 -10.09 15.26 21.72
N LEU A 409 -8.74 15.37 21.71
CA LEU A 409 -8.01 16.64 21.47
C LEU A 409 -7.59 16.84 20.00
N VAL A 410 -7.56 15.77 19.19
CA VAL A 410 -7.58 15.88 17.74
C VAL A 410 -9.02 15.67 17.33
N ALA A 411 -9.78 16.76 17.14
CA ALA A 411 -11.05 16.65 16.47
C ALA A 411 -10.79 15.94 15.13
N LEU A 412 -11.27 14.69 15.02
CA LEU A 412 -11.23 13.92 13.79
C LEU A 412 -11.84 14.83 12.72
N ARG A 413 -11.06 15.19 11.70
CA ARG A 413 -11.59 16.02 10.63
C ARG A 413 -12.22 15.08 9.63
N PRO A 414 -13.52 15.18 9.34
CA PRO A 414 -14.10 14.36 8.30
C PRO A 414 -13.38 14.61 6.97
N LEU A 415 -13.36 13.60 6.09
CA LEU A 415 -13.10 13.85 4.67
C LEU A 415 -14.09 14.91 4.13
N ALA A 416 -15.29 15.00 4.69
CA ALA A 416 -16.22 16.12 4.50
C ALA A 416 -15.71 17.44 5.11
N GLY A 417 -15.53 18.48 4.29
CA GLY A 417 -15.08 19.80 4.72
C GLY A 417 -13.57 19.91 5.06
N ASN A 418 -12.76 18.97 4.56
CA ASN A 418 -11.30 19.04 4.70
C ASN A 418 -10.72 20.25 3.96
N THR A 419 -9.61 20.81 4.45
CA THR A 419 -8.93 21.96 3.84
C THR A 419 -8.07 21.61 2.62
N HIS A 420 -8.00 20.33 2.26
CA HIS A 420 -7.20 19.80 1.15
C HIS A 420 -8.05 19.53 -0.12
N GLY A 421 -9.31 19.98 -0.15
CA GLY A 421 -10.17 19.81 -1.34
C GLY A 421 -10.52 18.36 -1.68
N LEU A 422 -10.37 17.42 -0.75
CA LEU A 422 -10.62 15.99 -0.98
C LEU A 422 -12.12 15.63 -0.99
N PRO A 423 -12.54 14.51 -1.61
CA PRO A 423 -13.93 14.07 -1.66
C PRO A 423 -14.46 13.61 -0.30
N GLU A 424 -15.78 13.73 -0.08
CA GLU A 424 -16.45 13.27 1.15
C GLU A 424 -16.63 11.74 1.19
N TRP A 425 -15.52 10.99 1.23
CA TRP A 425 -15.53 9.52 1.22
C TRP A 425 -15.09 8.91 2.56
N ASP A 426 -15.30 7.60 2.72
CA ASP A 426 -14.82 6.81 3.87
C ASP A 426 -13.44 6.17 3.62
N ARG A 427 -12.85 6.35 2.44
CA ARG A 427 -11.45 6.03 2.13
C ARG A 427 -11.07 6.53 0.73
N VAL A 428 -9.78 6.46 0.43
CA VAL A 428 -9.23 6.56 -0.91
C VAL A 428 -8.37 5.32 -1.12
N ASP A 429 -8.63 4.59 -2.19
CA ASP A 429 -7.93 3.34 -2.50
C ASP A 429 -6.78 3.54 -3.50
N ALA A 430 -6.79 4.63 -4.27
CA ALA A 430 -5.69 5.01 -5.16
C ALA A 430 -5.84 6.49 -5.55
N GLY A 431 -4.77 7.12 -6.01
CA GLY A 431 -4.84 8.47 -6.57
C GLY A 431 -3.60 8.85 -7.35
N PHE A 432 -3.72 9.83 -8.25
CA PHE A 432 -2.58 10.42 -8.96
C PHE A 432 -2.88 11.86 -9.39
N ALA A 433 -1.82 12.65 -9.58
CA ALA A 433 -1.90 13.96 -10.21
C ALA A 433 -1.67 13.84 -11.72
N ALA A 434 -2.64 14.25 -12.52
CA ALA A 434 -2.64 14.11 -13.97
C ALA A 434 -1.88 15.23 -14.69
N SER A 435 -1.58 14.99 -15.97
CA SER A 435 -0.93 15.95 -16.87
C SER A 435 -1.82 17.16 -17.19
N ASP A 436 -3.15 17.00 -17.11
CA ASP A 436 -4.14 18.09 -17.25
C ASP A 436 -4.20 19.03 -16.03
N GLY A 437 -3.38 18.78 -14.99
CA GLY A 437 -3.34 19.55 -13.75
C GLY A 437 -4.43 19.17 -12.75
N ALA A 438 -5.25 18.15 -13.03
CA ALA A 438 -6.24 17.64 -12.09
C ALA A 438 -5.67 16.53 -11.19
N THR A 439 -6.24 16.36 -10.01
CA THR A 439 -5.99 15.20 -9.15
C THR A 439 -7.15 14.22 -9.28
N TYR A 440 -6.84 12.95 -9.55
CA TYR A 440 -7.82 11.87 -9.64
C TYR A 440 -7.68 10.96 -8.42
N LEU A 441 -8.79 10.71 -7.72
CA LEU A 441 -8.85 9.84 -6.56
C LEU A 441 -9.88 8.73 -6.78
N PHE A 442 -9.60 7.52 -6.32
CA PHE A 442 -10.43 6.33 -6.55
C PHE A 442 -11.01 5.78 -5.24
N HIS A 443 -12.27 5.35 -5.30
CA HIS A 443 -12.99 4.76 -4.18
C HIS A 443 -13.64 3.44 -4.60
N ASN A 444 -13.05 2.34 -4.15
CA ASN A 444 -13.44 1.00 -4.57
C ASN A 444 -14.81 0.55 -4.03
N PRO A 445 -15.18 0.76 -2.74
CA PRO A 445 -16.49 0.36 -2.22
C PRO A 445 -17.64 1.07 -2.92
N GLY A 446 -17.44 2.34 -3.27
CA GLY A 446 -18.41 3.15 -4.01
C GLY A 446 -18.26 3.03 -5.51
N SER A 447 -17.28 2.27 -6.01
CA SER A 447 -17.12 1.98 -7.44
C SER A 447 -17.03 3.26 -8.29
N ARG A 448 -16.33 4.27 -7.78
CA ARG A 448 -16.33 5.65 -8.30
C ARG A 448 -14.95 6.30 -8.21
N TYR A 449 -14.77 7.35 -8.98
CA TYR A 449 -13.59 8.21 -8.91
C TYR A 449 -14.01 9.68 -8.82
N ALA A 450 -13.11 10.53 -8.32
CA ALA A 450 -13.27 11.96 -8.21
C ALA A 450 -12.17 12.63 -9.03
N LYS A 451 -12.55 13.63 -9.83
CA LYS A 451 -11.63 14.54 -10.51
C LYS A 451 -11.68 15.87 -9.78
N ILE A 452 -10.56 16.33 -9.25
CA ILE A 452 -10.38 17.64 -8.62
C ILE A 452 -9.56 18.49 -9.59
N ASP A 453 -10.17 19.52 -10.18
CA ASP A 453 -9.47 20.43 -11.09
C ASP A 453 -8.50 21.36 -10.34
N GLY A 454 -7.63 22.04 -11.09
CA GLY A 454 -6.64 22.97 -10.51
C GLY A 454 -7.24 24.20 -9.82
N ALA A 455 -8.55 24.45 -9.94
CA ALA A 455 -9.27 25.48 -9.20
C ALA A 455 -9.99 24.93 -7.95
N GLY A 456 -9.87 23.63 -7.68
CA GLY A 456 -10.51 22.93 -6.57
C GLY A 456 -11.94 22.47 -6.84
N GLY A 457 -12.42 22.59 -8.08
CA GLY A 457 -13.71 22.06 -8.51
C GLY A 457 -13.68 20.53 -8.56
N MET A 458 -14.66 19.86 -7.94
CA MET A 458 -14.70 18.41 -7.85
C MET A 458 -15.91 17.81 -8.59
N THR A 459 -15.66 16.81 -9.44
CA THR A 459 -16.70 15.95 -10.02
C THR A 459 -16.50 14.51 -9.59
N VAL A 460 -17.60 13.76 -9.35
CA VAL A 460 -17.57 12.35 -8.95
C VAL A 460 -18.36 11.52 -9.95
N GLU A 461 -17.73 10.47 -10.49
CA GLU A 461 -18.29 9.64 -11.56
C GLU A 461 -18.05 8.14 -11.31
N PRO A 462 -18.86 7.23 -11.88
CA PRO A 462 -18.62 5.80 -11.77
C PRO A 462 -17.33 5.38 -12.49
N LEU A 463 -16.54 4.51 -11.86
CA LEU A 463 -15.20 4.11 -12.32
C LEU A 463 -15.22 3.50 -13.73
N ARG A 464 -16.12 2.53 -13.95
CA ARG A 464 -16.30 1.84 -15.24
C ARG A 464 -16.67 2.74 -16.43
N MET A 465 -17.11 3.98 -16.19
CA MET A 465 -17.52 4.87 -17.30
C MET A 465 -16.31 5.40 -18.08
N ARG A 466 -15.12 5.40 -17.47
CA ARG A 466 -13.91 5.99 -18.06
C ARG A 466 -12.71 5.05 -17.99
N TRP A 467 -12.47 4.39 -16.87
CA TRP A 467 -11.20 3.72 -16.61
C TRP A 467 -11.19 2.25 -17.02
N GLY A 468 -10.06 1.78 -17.56
CA GLY A 468 -9.85 0.38 -17.97
C GLY A 468 -10.40 0.01 -19.35
N GLN A 469 -10.78 0.99 -20.19
CA GLN A 469 -11.23 0.77 -21.57
C GLN A 469 -10.05 0.51 -22.51
N ILE A 470 -10.03 -0.65 -23.16
CA ILE A 470 -8.89 -1.11 -23.98
C ILE A 470 -8.99 -0.57 -25.41
N ALA A 471 -7.98 0.17 -25.88
CA ALA A 471 -7.90 0.57 -27.28
C ALA A 471 -7.78 -0.65 -28.20
N ASN A 472 -8.70 -0.75 -29.15
CA ASN A 472 -8.65 -1.74 -30.22
C ASN A 472 -9.28 -1.16 -31.49
N PRO A 473 -8.97 -1.72 -32.69
CA PRO A 473 -9.50 -1.25 -33.96
C PRO A 473 -11.03 -1.13 -34.02
N ILE A 474 -11.79 -1.97 -33.30
CA ILE A 474 -13.25 -1.92 -33.30
C ILE A 474 -13.76 -0.71 -32.50
N ILE A 475 -13.14 -0.38 -31.36
CA ILE A 475 -13.49 0.84 -30.60
C ILE A 475 -12.97 2.11 -31.29
N SER A 476 -11.76 2.09 -31.84
CA SER A 476 -11.14 3.28 -32.44
C SER A 476 -11.70 3.63 -33.82
N SER A 477 -12.00 2.64 -34.66
CA SER A 477 -12.64 2.86 -35.96
C SER A 477 -14.16 2.81 -35.89
N GLY A 478 -14.72 2.19 -34.84
CA GLY A 478 -16.14 1.92 -34.72
C GLY A 478 -16.65 0.85 -35.69
N GLU A 479 -15.81 0.18 -36.47
CA GLU A 479 -16.26 -0.69 -37.59
C GLU A 479 -15.98 -2.18 -37.33
N ILE A 480 -16.86 -3.03 -37.85
CA ILE A 480 -16.74 -4.50 -37.80
C ILE A 480 -16.95 -5.04 -39.23
N ASP A 481 -16.10 -5.99 -39.62
CA ASP A 481 -16.16 -6.65 -40.94
C ASP A 481 -17.12 -7.85 -40.91
N ALA A 482 -17.07 -8.68 -39.86
CA ALA A 482 -18.01 -9.79 -39.68
C ALA A 482 -18.28 -10.08 -38.19
N ALA A 483 -19.49 -10.61 -37.92
CA ALA A 483 -19.92 -11.05 -36.59
C ALA A 483 -20.64 -12.40 -36.66
N TRP A 484 -20.30 -13.36 -35.79
CA TRP A 484 -20.91 -14.70 -35.80
C TRP A 484 -20.84 -15.42 -34.46
N TRP A 485 -21.65 -16.47 -34.32
CA TRP A 485 -21.62 -17.39 -33.18
C TRP A 485 -20.98 -18.71 -33.56
N LEU A 486 -19.99 -19.18 -32.79
CA LEU A 486 -19.38 -20.50 -32.95
C LEU A 486 -19.17 -21.14 -31.58
N GLY A 487 -19.66 -22.37 -31.39
CA GLY A 487 -19.48 -23.11 -30.14
C GLY A 487 -20.05 -22.41 -28.90
N GLY A 488 -21.12 -21.62 -29.05
CA GLY A 488 -21.72 -20.82 -27.97
C GLY A 488 -21.01 -19.52 -27.64
N LYS A 489 -19.98 -19.12 -28.42
CA LYS A 489 -19.21 -17.89 -28.25
C LYS A 489 -19.49 -16.92 -29.39
N LEU A 490 -19.51 -15.62 -29.12
CA LEU A 490 -19.63 -14.58 -30.14
C LEU A 490 -18.23 -14.12 -30.59
N PHE A 491 -18.07 -13.89 -31.89
CA PHE A 491 -16.85 -13.39 -32.50
C PHE A 491 -17.14 -12.14 -33.32
N LEU A 492 -16.30 -11.11 -33.18
CA LEU A 492 -16.35 -9.87 -33.97
C LEU A 492 -14.98 -9.67 -34.65
N SER A 493 -14.93 -9.56 -35.97
CA SER A 493 -13.67 -9.39 -36.72
C SER A 493 -13.52 -8.01 -37.33
N ARG A 494 -12.27 -7.54 -37.43
CA ARG A 494 -11.87 -6.35 -38.16
C ARG A 494 -10.47 -6.56 -38.73
N GLY A 495 -10.35 -6.48 -40.05
CA GLY A 495 -9.13 -6.83 -40.78
C GLY A 495 -8.70 -8.28 -40.53
N GLY A 496 -7.42 -8.48 -40.27
CA GLY A 496 -6.84 -9.79 -39.92
C GLY A 496 -6.99 -10.20 -38.46
N GLN A 497 -7.82 -9.50 -37.68
CA GLN A 497 -7.91 -9.67 -36.23
C GLN A 497 -9.37 -9.82 -35.76
N TYR A 498 -9.59 -10.40 -34.57
CA TYR A 498 -10.92 -10.61 -34.00
C TYR A 498 -10.95 -10.52 -32.47
N LEU A 499 -12.15 -10.24 -31.93
CA LEU A 499 -12.48 -10.37 -30.51
C LEU A 499 -13.41 -11.57 -30.30
N ARG A 500 -13.22 -12.27 -29.18
CA ARG A 500 -14.02 -13.43 -28.78
C ARG A 500 -14.78 -13.11 -27.49
N TYR A 501 -16.03 -13.55 -27.38
CA TYR A 501 -16.88 -13.37 -26.21
C TYR A 501 -17.41 -14.73 -25.77
N SER A 502 -16.85 -15.29 -24.69
CA SER A 502 -17.22 -16.62 -24.17
C SER A 502 -18.16 -16.56 -22.95
N LYS A 503 -18.27 -15.41 -22.27
CA LYS A 503 -19.01 -15.25 -21.00
C LYS A 503 -20.26 -14.34 -21.12
N GLY A 504 -20.71 -14.05 -22.34
CA GLY A 504 -21.84 -13.13 -22.62
C GLY A 504 -21.57 -12.24 -23.82
N THR A 505 -22.28 -11.12 -23.96
CA THR A 505 -22.09 -10.13 -25.04
C THR A 505 -21.54 -8.79 -24.57
N LEU A 506 -21.39 -8.60 -23.25
CA LEU A 506 -21.02 -7.32 -22.64
C LEU A 506 -19.51 -7.06 -22.68
N LEU A 507 -18.68 -8.06 -22.39
CA LEU A 507 -17.23 -7.94 -22.38
C LEU A 507 -16.60 -9.09 -23.16
N ALA A 508 -15.64 -8.77 -24.02
CA ALA A 508 -14.81 -9.75 -24.69
C ALA A 508 -13.91 -10.49 -23.69
N ASP A 509 -13.42 -11.65 -24.09
CA ASP A 509 -12.53 -12.50 -23.30
C ASP A 509 -11.22 -11.79 -22.94
N ASP A 510 -10.64 -12.27 -21.84
CA ASP A 510 -9.48 -11.79 -21.09
C ASP A 510 -8.13 -11.91 -21.87
N VAL A 511 -8.18 -11.91 -23.21
CA VAL A 511 -7.05 -12.16 -24.11
C VAL A 511 -6.84 -11.05 -25.15
N GLY A 512 -7.67 -10.01 -25.15
CA GLY A 512 -7.58 -8.90 -26.10
C GLY A 512 -7.92 -9.31 -27.54
N MET A 513 -7.40 -8.56 -28.51
CA MET A 513 -7.59 -8.85 -29.93
C MET A 513 -6.67 -9.99 -30.38
N LEU A 514 -7.21 -10.96 -31.10
CA LEU A 514 -6.53 -12.16 -31.57
C LEU A 514 -6.30 -12.11 -33.08
N ASP A 515 -5.19 -12.66 -33.56
CA ASP A 515 -4.87 -12.71 -34.99
C ASP A 515 -5.55 -13.91 -35.67
N LEU A 516 -6.21 -13.68 -36.81
CA LEU A 516 -6.81 -14.74 -37.64
C LEU A 516 -5.75 -15.69 -38.18
N ALA A 517 -4.58 -15.17 -38.58
CA ALA A 517 -3.52 -15.97 -39.21
C ALA A 517 -2.94 -17.07 -38.30
N SER A 518 -2.95 -16.87 -36.98
CA SER A 518 -2.41 -17.81 -35.99
C SER A 518 -3.46 -18.29 -34.98
N ASN A 519 -4.75 -18.18 -35.32
CA ASN A 519 -5.84 -18.50 -34.41
C ASN A 519 -5.89 -19.99 -34.04
N GLN A 520 -6.37 -20.27 -32.82
CA GLN A 520 -6.63 -21.62 -32.30
C GLN A 520 -8.13 -21.85 -32.01
N ASP A 521 -9.00 -20.95 -32.45
CA ASP A 521 -10.42 -20.92 -32.10
C ASP A 521 -11.32 -21.66 -33.09
N GLY A 522 -10.73 -22.48 -33.98
CA GLY A 522 -11.48 -23.16 -35.04
C GLY A 522 -12.03 -22.18 -36.07
N LEU A 523 -11.26 -21.14 -36.41
CA LEU A 523 -11.55 -20.18 -37.47
C LEU A 523 -10.59 -20.41 -38.64
N PRO A 524 -10.98 -20.05 -39.88
CA PRO A 524 -10.05 -20.09 -41.01
C PRO A 524 -8.85 -19.16 -40.77
N GLN A 525 -7.65 -19.66 -41.04
CA GLN A 525 -6.40 -18.90 -40.94
C GLN A 525 -6.22 -18.00 -42.17
N TRP A 526 -7.07 -16.98 -42.29
CA TRP A 526 -7.13 -16.05 -43.43
C TRP A 526 -6.67 -14.65 -43.08
N SER A 527 -6.44 -13.83 -44.11
CA SER A 527 -6.05 -12.42 -43.93
C SER A 527 -7.21 -11.52 -43.49
N ARG A 528 -8.45 -11.97 -43.70
CA ARG A 528 -9.71 -11.32 -43.32
C ARG A 528 -10.88 -12.29 -43.45
N ILE A 529 -11.94 -12.05 -42.67
CA ILE A 529 -13.26 -12.67 -42.87
C ILE A 529 -14.21 -11.57 -43.33
N ASP A 530 -14.77 -11.73 -44.52
CA ASP A 530 -15.68 -10.77 -45.15
C ASP A 530 -17.13 -10.95 -44.71
N ALA A 531 -17.52 -12.20 -44.43
CA ALA A 531 -18.84 -12.54 -43.91
C ALA A 531 -18.81 -13.91 -43.24
N ALA A 532 -19.71 -14.10 -42.28
CA ALA A 532 -19.98 -15.40 -41.69
C ALA A 532 -21.47 -15.54 -41.32
N PHE A 533 -22.01 -16.76 -41.41
CA PHE A 533 -23.37 -17.06 -40.96
C PHE A 533 -23.50 -18.51 -40.49
N SER A 534 -24.49 -18.78 -39.64
CA SER A 534 -24.82 -20.13 -39.17
C SER A 534 -25.94 -20.76 -39.99
N ASP A 535 -25.75 -21.98 -40.49
CA ASP A 535 -26.79 -22.72 -41.19
C ASP A 535 -27.80 -23.37 -40.21
N ALA A 536 -28.89 -23.94 -40.74
CA ALA A 536 -29.93 -24.59 -39.93
C ALA A 536 -29.46 -25.80 -39.11
N ALA A 537 -28.25 -26.30 -39.36
CA ALA A 537 -27.61 -27.38 -38.59
C ALA A 537 -26.62 -26.84 -37.54
N GLY A 538 -26.53 -25.51 -37.35
CA GLY A 538 -25.63 -24.86 -36.39
C GLY A 538 -24.18 -24.76 -36.85
N ARG A 539 -23.88 -25.02 -38.13
CA ARG A 539 -22.51 -24.90 -38.68
C ARG A 539 -22.29 -23.50 -39.24
N VAL A 540 -21.11 -22.94 -39.04
CA VAL A 540 -20.77 -21.61 -39.54
C VAL A 540 -20.13 -21.72 -40.92
N TRP A 541 -20.61 -20.95 -41.87
CA TRP A 541 -19.96 -20.73 -43.16
C TRP A 541 -19.15 -19.43 -43.09
N PHE A 542 -17.88 -19.50 -43.47
CA PHE A 542 -16.98 -18.36 -43.56
C PHE A 542 -16.73 -18.00 -45.02
N PHE A 543 -16.67 -16.71 -45.30
CA PHE A 543 -16.37 -16.12 -46.61
C PHE A 543 -15.24 -15.12 -46.45
N GLY A 544 -14.22 -15.22 -47.31
CA GLY A 544 -13.02 -14.41 -47.25
C GLY A 544 -12.05 -14.83 -48.35
N ASP A 545 -11.23 -13.89 -48.82
CA ASP A 545 -10.17 -14.16 -49.81
C ASP A 545 -10.66 -14.87 -51.11
N GLY A 546 -11.93 -14.65 -51.49
CA GLY A 546 -12.56 -15.25 -52.69
C GLY A 546 -12.95 -16.73 -52.55
N GLN A 547 -12.91 -17.26 -51.32
CA GLN A 547 -13.20 -18.66 -50.99
C GLN A 547 -14.33 -18.74 -49.95
N CYS A 548 -14.92 -19.93 -49.83
CA CYS A 548 -15.81 -20.24 -48.72
C CYS A 548 -15.42 -21.57 -48.07
N VAL A 549 -15.64 -21.66 -46.76
CA VAL A 549 -15.35 -22.85 -45.97
C VAL A 549 -16.35 -22.99 -44.82
N ARG A 550 -16.57 -24.22 -44.36
CA ARG A 550 -17.52 -24.53 -43.29
C ARG A 550 -16.76 -24.91 -42.01
N SER A 551 -17.30 -24.53 -40.84
CA SER A 551 -16.65 -24.66 -39.53
C SER A 551 -16.30 -26.10 -39.12
N ASP A 552 -16.90 -27.11 -39.75
CA ASP A 552 -16.64 -28.54 -39.53
C ASP A 552 -15.65 -29.16 -40.54
N ASP A 553 -15.20 -28.40 -41.56
CA ASP A 553 -14.17 -28.84 -42.52
C ASP A 553 -13.32 -27.65 -43.02
N LEU A 554 -12.66 -26.96 -42.08
CA LEU A 554 -11.80 -25.80 -42.35
C LEU A 554 -10.60 -26.11 -43.27
N SER A 555 -10.26 -27.39 -43.41
CA SER A 555 -9.13 -27.86 -44.22
C SER A 555 -9.37 -27.81 -45.73
N LYS A 556 -10.63 -27.59 -46.17
CA LYS A 556 -11.01 -27.62 -47.59
C LYS A 556 -11.72 -26.33 -48.01
N PRO A 557 -11.04 -25.18 -48.00
CA PRO A 557 -11.61 -23.99 -48.59
C PRO A 557 -11.84 -24.22 -50.09
N VAL A 558 -13.05 -23.93 -50.56
CA VAL A 558 -13.42 -24.06 -51.96
C VAL A 558 -13.59 -22.67 -52.56
N ALA A 559 -13.14 -22.50 -53.80
CA ALA A 559 -13.54 -21.33 -54.56
C ALA A 559 -15.07 -21.32 -54.63
N ILE A 560 -15.69 -20.17 -54.42
CA ILE A 560 -17.15 -20.04 -54.32
C ILE A 560 -17.81 -20.68 -55.57
N LYS A 561 -17.29 -20.42 -56.77
CA LYS A 561 -17.74 -21.03 -58.04
C LYS A 561 -17.65 -22.57 -58.13
N SER A 562 -16.79 -23.21 -57.35
CA SER A 562 -16.54 -24.65 -57.42
C SER A 562 -17.57 -25.45 -56.64
N ARG A 563 -18.31 -24.82 -55.72
CA ARG A 563 -19.41 -25.45 -54.99
C ARG A 563 -20.77 -25.06 -55.55
N TRP A 564 -20.85 -23.89 -56.15
CA TRP A 564 -22.07 -23.27 -56.66
C TRP A 564 -21.96 -23.14 -58.21
N GLY A 565 -22.67 -23.98 -58.99
CA GLY A 565 -22.78 -23.89 -60.49
C GLY A 565 -22.05 -24.93 -61.40
N LYS A 566 -22.05 -26.24 -61.09
CA LYS A 566 -21.04 -27.24 -61.57
C LYS A 566 -21.08 -27.85 -63.01
N THR A 567 -22.12 -27.77 -63.84
CA THR A 567 -22.24 -28.66 -65.05
C THR A 567 -22.45 -27.97 -66.40
N ALA A 568 -22.31 -26.65 -66.46
CA ALA A 568 -22.46 -25.90 -67.70
C ALA A 568 -21.10 -25.38 -68.15
N GLY A 569 -20.59 -25.93 -69.26
CA GLY A 569 -19.20 -25.79 -69.73
C GLY A 569 -18.68 -24.37 -69.98
N ASP A 570 -19.50 -23.33 -69.76
CA ASP A 570 -19.08 -21.92 -69.79
C ASP A 570 -19.86 -21.05 -68.77
N PHE A 571 -20.52 -21.67 -67.78
CA PHE A 571 -21.25 -20.99 -66.70
C PHE A 571 -20.27 -20.60 -65.59
N LYS A 572 -19.44 -19.59 -65.90
CA LYS A 572 -18.39 -19.06 -65.04
C LYS A 572 -18.92 -18.01 -64.06
N ASP A 573 -20.15 -17.57 -64.27
CA ASP A 573 -20.83 -16.51 -63.55
C ASP A 573 -22.32 -16.84 -63.42
N VAL A 574 -22.90 -16.48 -62.27
CA VAL A 574 -24.33 -16.57 -62.02
C VAL A 574 -24.82 -15.13 -61.84
N ARG A 575 -25.61 -14.64 -62.80
CA ARG A 575 -26.25 -13.32 -62.75
C ARG A 575 -27.52 -13.34 -61.90
N ALA A 576 -28.34 -14.39 -62.07
CA ALA A 576 -29.53 -14.60 -61.26
C ALA A 576 -29.68 -16.07 -60.90
N ALA A 577 -30.23 -16.36 -59.72
CA ALA A 577 -30.57 -17.71 -59.30
C ALA A 577 -31.88 -17.64 -58.50
N PHE A 578 -32.89 -18.41 -58.89
CA PHE A 578 -34.22 -18.30 -58.29
C PHE A 578 -34.97 -19.63 -58.35
N VAL A 579 -35.96 -19.82 -57.49
CA VAL A 579 -36.73 -21.06 -57.39
C VAL A 579 -38.20 -20.79 -57.68
N VAL A 580 -38.79 -21.54 -58.61
CA VAL A 580 -40.24 -21.51 -58.88
C VAL A 580 -40.80 -22.90 -58.64
N GLY A 581 -41.58 -23.05 -57.57
CA GLY A 581 -42.04 -24.36 -57.11
C GLY A 581 -40.89 -25.24 -56.61
N ASP A 582 -40.73 -26.43 -57.17
CA ASP A 582 -39.64 -27.38 -56.84
C ASP A 582 -38.40 -27.23 -57.74
N LYS A 583 -38.36 -26.20 -58.60
CA LYS A 583 -37.35 -26.00 -59.64
C LYS A 583 -36.50 -24.76 -59.38
N THR A 584 -35.19 -24.94 -59.32
CA THR A 584 -34.16 -23.91 -59.12
C THR A 584 -33.51 -23.54 -60.45
N TYR A 585 -33.67 -22.31 -60.92
CA TYR A 585 -33.03 -21.77 -62.12
C TYR A 585 -31.74 -21.03 -61.76
N LEU A 586 -30.65 -21.23 -62.53
CA LEU A 586 -29.39 -20.47 -62.43
C LEU A 586 -29.12 -19.80 -63.79
N VAL A 587 -29.26 -18.48 -63.87
CA VAL A 587 -29.05 -17.62 -65.05
C VAL A 587 -27.67 -17.00 -65.01
N GLY A 588 -26.91 -17.11 -66.10
CA GLY A 588 -25.56 -16.56 -66.27
C GLY A 588 -25.52 -15.56 -67.42
N SER A 589 -24.32 -15.03 -67.72
CA SER A 589 -24.16 -13.95 -68.72
C SER A 589 -24.58 -14.31 -70.16
N LYS A 590 -24.54 -15.59 -70.53
CA LYS A 590 -24.87 -16.07 -71.89
C LYS A 590 -25.95 -17.14 -71.92
N GLN A 591 -26.20 -17.83 -70.81
CA GLN A 591 -27.03 -19.04 -70.73
C GLN A 591 -27.71 -19.15 -69.37
N TYR A 592 -28.75 -19.96 -69.21
CA TYR A 592 -29.33 -20.32 -67.91
C TYR A 592 -29.65 -21.81 -67.76
N LEU A 593 -29.64 -22.29 -66.52
CA LEU A 593 -29.80 -23.67 -66.06
C LEU A 593 -31.05 -23.81 -65.19
N ARG A 594 -31.50 -25.04 -64.98
CA ARG A 594 -32.58 -25.39 -64.03
C ARG A 594 -32.25 -26.70 -63.30
N TYR A 595 -32.65 -26.86 -62.04
CA TYR A 595 -32.44 -28.04 -61.19
C TYR A 595 -33.71 -28.35 -60.40
N THR A 596 -34.12 -29.61 -60.29
CA THR A 596 -35.26 -30.01 -59.45
C THR A 596 -34.78 -30.76 -58.19
N GLY A 597 -35.23 -30.35 -56.98
CA GLY A 597 -34.91 -31.00 -55.70
C GLY A 597 -33.65 -30.50 -54.95
N LYS A 598 -33.25 -31.18 -53.85
CA LYS A 598 -32.25 -30.67 -52.87
C LYS A 598 -30.80 -31.19 -53.03
N ALA A 599 -30.56 -32.07 -53.99
CA ALA A 599 -29.25 -32.72 -54.16
C ALA A 599 -28.28 -31.88 -55.02
N TYR A 600 -28.80 -31.07 -55.95
CA TYR A 600 -28.05 -30.12 -56.81
C TYR A 600 -26.85 -30.73 -57.55
N THR A 601 -26.94 -32.00 -57.93
CA THR A 601 -25.84 -32.75 -58.55
C THR A 601 -25.73 -32.54 -60.06
N SER A 602 -26.84 -32.33 -60.78
CA SER A 602 -26.89 -32.05 -62.22
C SER A 602 -28.17 -31.28 -62.63
N PRO A 603 -28.11 -30.37 -63.63
CA PRO A 603 -29.28 -29.63 -64.12
C PRO A 603 -30.27 -30.52 -64.88
N ASP A 604 -31.52 -30.07 -64.99
CA ASP A 604 -32.65 -30.72 -65.66
C ASP A 604 -32.43 -30.89 -67.18
N SER A 605 -33.01 -31.92 -67.78
CA SER A 605 -32.91 -32.20 -69.23
C SER A 605 -33.46 -31.03 -70.07
N GLY A 606 -32.67 -30.57 -71.05
CA GLY A 606 -32.99 -29.42 -71.91
C GLY A 606 -32.35 -28.08 -71.51
N TYR A 607 -31.48 -28.07 -70.48
CA TYR A 607 -30.68 -26.91 -70.05
C TYR A 607 -29.17 -27.20 -70.15
N PRO A 608 -28.31 -26.21 -70.47
CA PRO A 608 -28.59 -24.77 -70.54
C PRO A 608 -29.38 -24.29 -71.77
N LYS A 609 -30.15 -23.21 -71.60
CA LYS A 609 -30.80 -22.43 -72.67
C LYS A 609 -30.15 -21.06 -72.83
N THR A 610 -30.23 -20.45 -74.03
CA THR A 610 -29.67 -19.12 -74.33
C THR A 610 -30.31 -18.03 -73.46
N GLN A 611 -29.50 -17.10 -72.94
CA GLN A 611 -30.00 -16.06 -72.05
C GLN A 611 -30.63 -14.91 -72.84
N SER A 612 -31.96 -14.88 -72.81
CA SER A 612 -32.84 -13.82 -73.31
C SER A 612 -34.05 -13.76 -72.38
N LEU A 613 -34.43 -12.55 -71.95
CA LEU A 613 -35.61 -12.35 -71.11
C LEU A 613 -36.86 -12.94 -71.76
N LEU A 614 -37.00 -12.78 -73.09
CA LEU A 614 -38.12 -13.33 -73.85
C LEU A 614 -38.16 -14.87 -73.79
N THR A 615 -37.01 -15.53 -73.91
CA THR A 615 -36.91 -17.00 -73.88
C THR A 615 -37.22 -17.53 -72.48
N LEU A 616 -36.76 -16.84 -71.43
CA LEU A 616 -37.05 -17.20 -70.04
C LEU A 616 -38.53 -16.97 -69.70
N LEU A 617 -39.13 -15.86 -70.14
CA LEU A 617 -40.55 -15.55 -69.94
C LEU A 617 -41.46 -16.60 -70.58
N ALA A 618 -41.10 -17.13 -71.75
CA ALA A 618 -41.80 -18.25 -72.37
C ALA A 618 -41.69 -19.54 -71.54
N ASP A 619 -40.51 -19.81 -70.96
CA ASP A 619 -40.27 -20.96 -70.07
C ASP A 619 -41.05 -20.85 -68.74
N LEU A 620 -41.33 -19.62 -68.32
CA LEU A 620 -42.13 -19.26 -67.14
C LEU A 620 -43.64 -19.14 -67.43
N GLY A 621 -44.06 -19.23 -68.70
CA GLY A 621 -45.47 -19.21 -69.10
C GLY A 621 -46.13 -17.82 -69.21
N CYS A 622 -45.36 -16.74 -69.36
CA CYS A 622 -45.86 -15.37 -69.51
C CYS A 622 -46.61 -15.15 -70.84
N LYS A 623 -47.73 -14.39 -70.82
CA LYS A 623 -48.66 -14.21 -71.96
C LYS A 623 -48.63 -12.84 -72.64
N ASN A 624 -48.08 -11.78 -72.03
CA ASN A 624 -48.08 -10.42 -72.60
C ASN A 624 -46.66 -9.79 -72.68
N SER A 625 -45.67 -10.53 -73.16
CA SER A 625 -44.26 -10.09 -73.22
C SER A 625 -43.85 -9.32 -74.48
N GLU A 626 -44.81 -8.88 -75.30
CA GLU A 626 -44.57 -8.28 -76.63
C GLU A 626 -43.88 -6.90 -76.63
N PHE A 627 -43.82 -6.23 -75.47
CA PHE A 627 -43.10 -4.96 -75.28
C PHE A 627 -41.66 -5.11 -74.75
N VAL A 628 -41.19 -6.34 -74.58
CA VAL A 628 -39.80 -6.68 -74.23
C VAL A 628 -38.95 -6.80 -75.50
N LYS A 629 -37.75 -6.22 -75.52
CA LYS A 629 -36.88 -6.23 -76.70
C LYS A 629 -36.27 -7.62 -76.92
N GLN A 630 -36.01 -7.99 -78.17
CA GLN A 630 -35.58 -9.35 -78.54
C GLN A 630 -34.18 -9.71 -77.98
N ASP A 631 -33.33 -8.70 -77.81
CA ASP A 631 -31.97 -8.75 -77.28
C ASP A 631 -31.87 -8.39 -75.78
N GLU A 632 -33.01 -8.20 -75.10
CA GLU A 632 -33.02 -7.85 -73.68
C GLU A 632 -32.56 -9.03 -72.82
N ALA A 633 -31.30 -8.93 -72.37
CA ALA A 633 -30.70 -9.89 -71.47
C ALA A 633 -31.11 -9.59 -70.03
N LEU A 634 -31.36 -10.65 -69.28
CA LEU A 634 -31.76 -10.58 -67.89
C LEU A 634 -30.54 -10.45 -66.99
N ASP A 635 -30.52 -9.43 -66.15
CA ASP A 635 -29.42 -9.17 -65.23
C ASP A 635 -29.74 -9.74 -63.84
N ALA A 636 -30.98 -9.63 -63.40
CA ALA A 636 -31.43 -10.16 -62.12
C ALA A 636 -32.88 -10.66 -62.18
N VAL A 637 -33.17 -11.73 -61.44
CA VAL A 637 -34.53 -12.25 -61.23
C VAL A 637 -34.76 -12.36 -59.75
N VAL A 638 -35.94 -11.89 -59.38
CA VAL A 638 -36.35 -11.67 -58.02
C VAL A 638 -37.76 -12.26 -57.89
N SER A 639 -37.87 -13.48 -57.36
CA SER A 639 -39.09 -14.27 -57.19
C SER A 639 -39.99 -13.92 -55.97
N GLU A 640 -40.69 -12.79 -55.98
CA GLU A 640 -41.64 -12.44 -54.91
C GLU A 640 -42.81 -13.45 -54.80
N ALA A 641 -43.55 -13.42 -53.68
CA ALA A 641 -44.51 -14.47 -53.28
C ALA A 641 -45.59 -14.86 -54.32
N ASP A 642 -46.02 -13.95 -55.20
CA ASP A 642 -46.97 -14.21 -56.30
C ASP A 642 -46.46 -13.71 -57.68
N ARG A 643 -45.21 -13.22 -57.76
CA ARG A 643 -44.68 -12.59 -58.96
C ARG A 643 -43.15 -12.64 -59.06
N LEU A 644 -42.61 -12.70 -60.27
CA LEU A 644 -41.19 -12.61 -60.58
C LEU A 644 -40.86 -11.20 -61.07
N VAL A 645 -40.02 -10.45 -60.39
CA VAL A 645 -39.44 -9.19 -60.88
C VAL A 645 -38.16 -9.51 -61.67
N LEU A 646 -38.11 -9.03 -62.90
CA LEU A 646 -37.17 -9.37 -63.97
C LEU A 646 -36.48 -8.09 -64.43
N SER A 647 -35.23 -7.93 -64.00
CA SER A 647 -34.40 -6.77 -64.33
C SER A 647 -33.49 -7.07 -65.49
N THR A 648 -33.36 -6.14 -66.42
CA THR A 648 -32.53 -6.31 -67.62
C THR A 648 -31.20 -5.57 -67.52
N VAL A 649 -30.21 -6.03 -68.27
CA VAL A 649 -28.85 -5.43 -68.32
C VAL A 649 -28.90 -3.96 -68.78
N GLY A 650 -29.94 -3.57 -69.51
CA GLY A 650 -30.19 -2.19 -69.93
C GLY A 650 -30.73 -1.26 -68.83
N GLY A 651 -30.94 -1.78 -67.61
CA GLY A 651 -31.45 -1.02 -66.47
C GLY A 651 -32.96 -0.77 -66.52
N ARG A 652 -33.71 -1.64 -67.21
CA ARG A 652 -35.18 -1.66 -67.20
C ARG A 652 -35.65 -2.83 -66.35
N ASP A 653 -36.60 -2.56 -65.48
CA ASP A 653 -37.12 -3.52 -64.53
C ASP A 653 -38.57 -3.85 -64.86
N PHE A 654 -38.90 -5.15 -64.88
CA PHE A 654 -40.24 -5.65 -65.15
C PHE A 654 -40.77 -6.48 -63.99
N ALA A 655 -42.07 -6.50 -63.74
CA ALA A 655 -42.73 -7.40 -62.79
C ALA A 655 -43.67 -8.36 -63.53
N LEU A 656 -43.45 -9.68 -63.39
CA LEU A 656 -44.25 -10.80 -63.90
C LEU A 656 -45.11 -11.40 -62.78
N VAL A 657 -46.39 -11.03 -62.70
CA VAL A 657 -47.36 -11.58 -61.73
C VAL A 657 -48.18 -12.67 -62.41
N GLY A 658 -48.11 -13.92 -61.93
CA GLY A 658 -48.72 -15.05 -62.62
C GLY A 658 -48.20 -15.19 -64.06
N ASP A 659 -49.07 -14.95 -65.05
CA ASP A 659 -48.71 -14.97 -66.48
C ASP A 659 -48.62 -13.57 -67.13
N LYS A 660 -48.57 -12.48 -66.34
CA LYS A 660 -48.58 -11.09 -66.86
C LYS A 660 -47.41 -10.21 -66.41
N LEU A 661 -46.80 -9.49 -67.36
CA LEU A 661 -45.63 -8.61 -67.22
C LEU A 661 -45.98 -7.09 -67.22
N SER A 662 -45.25 -6.27 -66.46
CA SER A 662 -45.34 -4.78 -66.37
C SER A 662 -43.97 -4.10 -66.11
N GLU A 663 -43.72 -2.82 -66.42
CA GLU A 663 -42.39 -2.13 -66.34
C GLU A 663 -42.32 -1.00 -65.25
N LEU A 664 -41.16 -0.77 -64.62
CA LEU A 664 -40.93 0.10 -63.43
C LEU A 664 -39.87 1.22 -63.70
N ASN A 665 -40.00 2.47 -63.17
CA ASN A 665 -39.15 3.66 -63.50
C ASN A 665 -38.52 4.41 -62.27
N VAL A 666 -37.20 4.74 -62.25
CA VAL A 666 -36.48 5.47 -61.15
C VAL A 666 -35.33 6.41 -61.66
N GLY A 667 -35.05 7.55 -60.98
CA GLY A 667 -34.03 8.60 -61.31
C GLY A 667 -32.64 8.50 -60.62
N ARG A 668 -31.61 9.14 -61.19
CA ARG A 668 -30.14 8.88 -61.04
C ARG A 668 -29.36 9.79 -60.05
N ALA A 669 -28.31 9.22 -59.40
CA ALA A 669 -26.94 9.74 -59.34
C ALA A 669 -25.91 8.62 -59.04
N ARG A 670 -24.77 8.60 -59.75
CA ARG A 670 -23.79 7.49 -59.84
C ARG A 670 -22.38 8.03 -59.52
N ALA A 671 -21.56 7.29 -58.78
CA ALA A 671 -20.10 7.40 -58.78
C ALA A 671 -19.47 5.99 -58.92
N ALA A 672 -18.37 5.89 -59.68
CA ALA A 672 -17.98 4.69 -60.41
C ALA A 672 -16.90 3.81 -59.76
N ASN A 673 -17.17 2.50 -59.83
CA ASN A 673 -16.28 1.33 -59.98
C ASN A 673 -15.24 0.96 -58.90
N LYS A 674 -15.62 -0.03 -58.07
CA LYS A 674 -15.00 -1.36 -58.08
C LYS A 674 -16.12 -2.42 -58.13
N THR A 675 -15.86 -3.51 -58.84
CA THR A 675 -16.71 -4.71 -58.94
C THR A 675 -16.99 -5.31 -57.55
N PHE A 676 -18.26 -5.40 -57.13
CA PHE A 676 -18.66 -6.02 -55.86
C PHE A 676 -19.57 -7.22 -56.13
N ASN A 677 -18.98 -8.41 -56.11
CA ASN A 677 -19.69 -9.69 -56.21
C ASN A 677 -19.69 -10.38 -54.84
N ALA A 678 -20.44 -9.88 -53.84
CA ALA A 678 -20.73 -10.65 -52.62
C ALA A 678 -21.77 -9.96 -51.73
N ALA A 679 -22.59 -10.77 -51.03
CA ALA A 679 -23.38 -10.33 -49.89
C ALA A 679 -22.47 -9.88 -48.74
N ARG A 680 -22.84 -8.80 -48.04
CA ARG A 680 -22.09 -8.23 -46.91
C ARG A 680 -22.45 -8.88 -45.58
N ALA A 681 -23.70 -9.31 -45.43
CA ALA A 681 -24.11 -10.17 -44.33
C ALA A 681 -25.30 -11.03 -44.73
N VAL A 682 -25.39 -12.21 -44.10
CA VAL A 682 -26.51 -13.13 -44.27
C VAL A 682 -27.00 -13.51 -42.87
N VAL A 683 -28.26 -13.22 -42.57
CA VAL A 683 -28.91 -13.61 -41.31
C VAL A 683 -29.98 -14.64 -41.62
N ILE A 684 -29.82 -15.87 -41.10
CA ILE A 684 -30.75 -16.98 -41.30
C ILE A 684 -31.41 -17.33 -39.97
N SER A 685 -32.74 -17.45 -39.98
CA SER A 685 -33.51 -17.94 -38.83
C SER A 685 -34.71 -18.76 -39.33
N GLY A 686 -34.73 -20.06 -39.01
CA GLY A 686 -35.71 -21.00 -39.54
C GLY A 686 -35.65 -21.10 -41.06
N ASN A 687 -36.74 -20.76 -41.75
CA ASN A 687 -36.86 -20.76 -43.21
C ASN A 687 -36.66 -19.37 -43.84
N ARG A 688 -36.27 -18.35 -43.05
CA ARG A 688 -36.10 -16.97 -43.50
C ARG A 688 -34.62 -16.65 -43.64
N GLU A 689 -34.24 -16.03 -44.76
CA GLU A 689 -32.88 -15.61 -45.08
C GLU A 689 -32.88 -14.13 -45.45
N LEU A 690 -32.21 -13.30 -44.63
CA LEU A 690 -31.97 -11.88 -44.87
C LEU A 690 -30.56 -11.70 -45.42
N VAL A 691 -30.41 -11.08 -46.58
CA VAL A 691 -29.13 -10.84 -47.25
C VAL A 691 -28.93 -9.34 -47.41
N PHE A 692 -27.98 -8.78 -46.67
CA PHE A 692 -27.56 -7.39 -46.79
C PHE A 692 -26.47 -7.26 -47.85
N GLY A 693 -26.57 -6.26 -48.72
CA GLY A 693 -25.57 -6.00 -49.75
C GLY A 693 -25.69 -6.93 -50.97
N ARG A 694 -26.86 -7.55 -51.21
CA ARG A 694 -27.07 -8.49 -52.33
C ARG A 694 -27.06 -7.73 -53.66
N GLY A 695 -25.93 -7.76 -54.37
CA GLY A 695 -25.74 -7.10 -55.67
C GLY A 695 -25.53 -5.58 -55.61
N ASP A 696 -26.12 -4.91 -54.62
CA ASP A 696 -25.92 -3.49 -54.30
C ASP A 696 -25.58 -3.38 -52.80
N PRO A 697 -24.49 -2.68 -52.38
CA PRO A 697 -24.17 -2.48 -50.97
C PRO A 697 -25.28 -1.84 -50.13
N ASN A 698 -26.23 -1.13 -50.76
CA ASN A 698 -27.38 -0.47 -50.15
C ASN A 698 -28.68 -1.29 -50.31
N SER A 699 -28.61 -2.62 -50.34
CA SER A 699 -29.81 -3.47 -50.40
C SER A 699 -29.95 -4.36 -49.17
N LEU A 700 -31.20 -4.60 -48.77
CA LEU A 700 -31.59 -5.70 -47.90
C LEU A 700 -32.53 -6.59 -48.70
N ALA A 701 -32.21 -7.88 -48.82
CA ALA A 701 -33.02 -8.87 -49.51
C ALA A 701 -33.55 -9.93 -48.54
N GLU A 702 -34.80 -10.35 -48.70
CA GLU A 702 -35.39 -11.48 -48.00
C GLU A 702 -36.15 -12.35 -49.01
N SER A 703 -35.62 -13.54 -49.32
CA SER A 703 -36.01 -14.31 -50.52
C SER A 703 -35.82 -13.44 -51.78
N ASP A 704 -36.89 -12.76 -52.18
CA ASP A 704 -36.99 -11.96 -53.38
C ASP A 704 -37.63 -10.59 -53.11
N MET A 705 -38.01 -10.30 -51.87
CA MET A 705 -38.27 -8.90 -51.53
C MET A 705 -36.92 -8.22 -51.37
N VAL A 706 -36.66 -7.14 -52.12
CA VAL A 706 -35.46 -6.31 -51.94
C VAL A 706 -35.90 -4.92 -51.54
N ALA A 707 -35.51 -4.51 -50.33
CA ALA A 707 -35.74 -3.17 -49.82
C ALA A 707 -34.48 -2.31 -50.03
N PRO A 708 -34.60 -1.12 -50.66
CA PRO A 708 -33.47 -0.19 -50.79
C PRO A 708 -33.14 0.38 -49.41
N LEU A 709 -31.85 0.49 -49.13
CA LEU A 709 -31.30 1.13 -47.95
C LEU A 709 -30.68 2.48 -48.33
N ASP A 710 -30.77 3.49 -47.46
CA ASP A 710 -30.09 4.77 -47.65
C ASP A 710 -28.60 4.72 -47.30
N ARG A 711 -28.18 3.64 -46.64
CA ARG A 711 -26.82 3.38 -46.17
C ARG A 711 -26.48 1.90 -46.29
N ALA A 712 -25.19 1.61 -46.46
CA ALA A 712 -24.68 0.26 -46.67
C ALA A 712 -24.33 -0.40 -45.33
N PRO A 713 -25.01 -1.48 -44.92
CA PRO A 713 -24.62 -2.20 -43.72
C PRO A 713 -23.28 -2.91 -43.93
N SER A 714 -22.37 -2.78 -42.96
CA SER A 714 -21.09 -3.49 -42.96
C SER A 714 -21.28 -4.96 -42.63
N THR A 715 -22.12 -5.26 -41.63
CA THR A 715 -22.51 -6.63 -41.26
C THR A 715 -23.86 -6.66 -40.54
N ALA A 716 -24.42 -7.85 -40.29
CA ALA A 716 -25.65 -8.06 -39.52
C ALA A 716 -25.68 -9.44 -38.87
N MET A 717 -26.30 -9.55 -37.69
CA MET A 717 -26.45 -10.82 -36.97
C MET A 717 -27.73 -10.89 -36.14
N LEU A 718 -28.20 -12.11 -35.86
CA LEU A 718 -29.24 -12.38 -34.86
C LEU A 718 -28.58 -12.68 -33.51
N GLY A 719 -28.91 -11.90 -32.48
CA GLY A 719 -28.42 -12.11 -31.12
C GLY A 719 -29.14 -13.25 -30.40
N LEU A 720 -28.51 -13.82 -29.37
CA LEU A 720 -29.12 -14.83 -28.50
C LEU A 720 -30.27 -14.29 -27.66
N ASP A 721 -30.38 -12.97 -27.54
CA ASP A 721 -31.51 -12.24 -26.96
C ASP A 721 -32.70 -12.13 -27.92
N GLY A 722 -32.60 -12.70 -29.12
CA GLY A 722 -33.64 -12.70 -30.14
C GLY A 722 -33.72 -11.41 -30.96
N LYS A 723 -32.76 -10.48 -30.84
CA LYS A 723 -32.76 -9.22 -31.59
C LYS A 723 -31.90 -9.27 -32.85
N LEU A 724 -32.34 -8.62 -33.93
CA LEU A 724 -31.55 -8.40 -35.12
C LEU A 724 -30.66 -7.16 -34.95
N TYR A 725 -29.35 -7.36 -35.03
CA TYR A 725 -28.34 -6.31 -35.00
C TYR A 725 -27.85 -6.02 -36.41
N VAL A 726 -27.92 -4.76 -36.85
CA VAL A 726 -27.44 -4.29 -38.15
C VAL A 726 -26.38 -3.22 -37.94
N PHE A 727 -25.18 -3.41 -38.50
CA PHE A 727 -24.03 -2.54 -38.31
C PHE A 727 -23.75 -1.74 -39.59
N SER A 728 -23.44 -0.45 -39.48
CA SER A 728 -23.02 0.40 -40.62
C SER A 728 -22.14 1.54 -40.13
N GLY A 729 -20.93 1.65 -40.68
CA GLY A 729 -19.92 2.59 -40.21
C GLY A 729 -19.63 2.38 -38.73
N ALA A 730 -19.58 3.48 -37.95
CA ALA A 730 -19.32 3.47 -36.52
C ALA A 730 -20.53 3.11 -35.63
N ASN A 731 -21.69 2.79 -36.21
CA ASN A 731 -22.97 2.65 -35.50
C ASN A 731 -23.68 1.33 -35.80
N PHE A 732 -24.59 0.93 -34.91
CA PHE A 732 -25.47 -0.22 -35.09
C PHE A 732 -26.90 0.06 -34.66
N LEU A 733 -27.83 -0.72 -35.21
CA LEU A 733 -29.24 -0.72 -34.88
C LEU A 733 -29.62 -2.08 -34.29
N ALA A 734 -30.43 -2.09 -33.23
CA ALA A 734 -30.97 -3.31 -32.62
C ALA A 734 -32.49 -3.34 -32.77
N LEU A 735 -33.02 -4.37 -33.44
CA LEU A 735 -34.45 -4.55 -33.70
C LEU A 735 -34.95 -5.79 -32.98
N ASP A 736 -36.09 -5.69 -32.30
CA ASP A 736 -36.66 -6.84 -31.58
C ASP A 736 -37.16 -7.91 -32.56
N GLY A 737 -36.74 -9.17 -32.33
CA GLY A 737 -37.08 -10.29 -33.20
C GLY A 737 -36.35 -10.28 -34.55
N LEU A 738 -36.93 -10.98 -35.52
CA LEU A 738 -36.59 -10.88 -36.94
C LEU A 738 -37.77 -10.20 -37.66
N PRO A 739 -37.89 -8.86 -37.66
CA PRO A 739 -39.04 -8.18 -38.23
C PRO A 739 -39.09 -8.32 -39.76
N SER A 740 -40.17 -7.85 -40.40
CA SER A 740 -40.27 -7.90 -41.87
C SER A 740 -39.26 -6.95 -42.52
N ILE A 741 -38.85 -7.27 -43.74
CA ILE A 741 -37.88 -6.46 -44.50
C ILE A 741 -38.24 -4.96 -44.57
N SER A 742 -39.53 -4.62 -44.63
CA SER A 742 -40.03 -3.23 -44.64
C SER A 742 -39.82 -2.51 -43.31
N VAL A 743 -39.94 -3.22 -42.17
CA VAL A 743 -39.67 -2.65 -40.84
C VAL A 743 -38.17 -2.43 -40.67
N ILE A 744 -37.34 -3.37 -41.12
CA ILE A 744 -35.88 -3.25 -41.08
C ILE A 744 -35.43 -2.07 -41.97
N ALA A 745 -35.91 -2.00 -43.21
CA ALA A 745 -35.55 -0.92 -44.14
C ALA A 745 -36.07 0.45 -43.68
N LYS A 746 -37.26 0.54 -43.08
CA LYS A 746 -37.75 1.79 -42.48
C LYS A 746 -36.86 2.23 -41.32
N ALA A 747 -36.45 1.29 -40.47
CA ALA A 747 -35.59 1.60 -39.33
C ALA A 747 -34.18 2.05 -39.80
N ILE A 748 -33.67 1.51 -40.90
CA ILE A 748 -32.40 1.95 -41.51
C ILE A 748 -32.55 3.30 -42.22
N ASN A 749 -33.58 3.49 -43.04
CA ASN A 749 -33.70 4.66 -43.92
C ASN A 749 -34.23 5.92 -43.23
N GLN A 750 -34.97 5.75 -42.14
CA GLN A 750 -35.68 6.85 -41.47
C GLN A 750 -35.40 6.88 -39.97
N GLY A 751 -35.13 5.73 -39.37
CA GLY A 751 -34.93 5.59 -37.93
C GLY A 751 -33.48 5.65 -37.47
N TRP A 752 -32.50 5.49 -38.36
CA TRP A 752 -31.13 5.18 -37.96
C TRP A 752 -30.50 6.26 -37.09
N ASP A 753 -30.58 7.53 -37.49
CA ASP A 753 -29.91 8.60 -36.73
C ASP A 753 -30.56 8.82 -35.35
N ALA A 754 -31.81 8.43 -35.17
CA ALA A 754 -32.53 8.52 -33.90
C ALA A 754 -32.43 7.26 -33.03
N GLN A 755 -32.20 6.09 -33.63
CA GLN A 755 -32.30 4.79 -32.95
C GLN A 755 -30.98 4.00 -32.91
N SER A 756 -30.00 4.36 -33.77
CA SER A 756 -28.70 3.71 -33.77
C SER A 756 -27.87 4.12 -32.57
N LYS A 757 -26.96 3.24 -32.16
CA LYS A 757 -25.99 3.45 -31.09
C LYS A 757 -24.59 3.31 -31.67
N ALA A 758 -23.65 4.07 -31.13
CA ALA A 758 -22.25 3.89 -31.48
C ALA A 758 -21.77 2.47 -31.10
N ILE A 759 -21.08 1.80 -32.01
CA ILE A 759 -20.56 0.45 -31.80
C ILE A 759 -19.68 0.42 -30.56
N SER A 760 -18.81 1.42 -30.38
CA SER A 760 -17.94 1.58 -29.20
C SER A 760 -18.68 1.64 -27.85
N THR A 761 -19.97 2.00 -27.83
CA THR A 761 -20.76 2.07 -26.59
C THR A 761 -21.31 0.73 -26.13
N SER A 762 -21.34 -0.29 -27.00
CA SER A 762 -21.99 -1.59 -26.71
C SER A 762 -21.17 -2.80 -27.16
N TRP A 763 -20.18 -2.62 -28.03
CA TRP A 763 -19.43 -3.70 -28.68
C TRP A 763 -17.96 -3.30 -28.79
N GLY A 764 -17.06 -4.30 -28.76
CA GLY A 764 -15.62 -4.07 -28.79
C GLY A 764 -14.98 -3.80 -27.42
N GLN A 765 -15.78 -3.81 -26.33
CA GLN A 765 -15.28 -3.70 -24.96
C GLN A 765 -14.53 -4.97 -24.57
N ALA A 766 -13.22 -4.89 -24.38
CA ALA A 766 -12.42 -5.99 -23.86
C ALA A 766 -12.33 -5.91 -22.33
N SER A 767 -12.20 -7.06 -21.67
CA SER A 767 -12.08 -7.13 -20.22
C SER A 767 -10.67 -6.71 -19.76
N SER A 768 -10.62 -5.80 -18.78
CA SER A 768 -9.44 -5.53 -17.96
C SER A 768 -9.76 -5.85 -16.51
N ALA A 769 -8.76 -6.16 -15.68
CA ALA A 769 -8.97 -6.32 -14.24
C ALA A 769 -9.70 -5.11 -13.62
N ILE A 770 -9.42 -3.89 -14.08
CA ILE A 770 -10.12 -2.68 -13.61
C ILE A 770 -11.61 -2.74 -13.94
N ALA A 771 -11.98 -3.09 -15.18
CA ALA A 771 -13.38 -3.17 -15.60
C ALA A 771 -14.11 -4.35 -14.94
N LEU A 772 -13.44 -5.48 -14.73
CA LEU A 772 -14.01 -6.68 -14.10
C LEU A 772 -14.21 -6.52 -12.60
N ASN A 773 -13.19 -6.01 -11.90
CA ASN A 773 -13.21 -5.85 -10.45
C ASN A 773 -13.87 -4.54 -10.02
N ASN A 774 -14.04 -3.61 -10.96
CA ASN A 774 -14.49 -2.23 -10.73
C ASN A 774 -13.65 -1.54 -9.64
N LYS A 775 -12.33 -1.77 -9.71
CA LYS A 775 -11.39 -1.50 -8.65
C LYS A 775 -10.05 -1.00 -9.20
N VAL A 776 -9.47 0.01 -8.56
CA VAL A 776 -8.08 0.43 -8.74
C VAL A 776 -7.36 0.29 -7.40
N ASP A 777 -6.28 -0.50 -7.38
CA ASP A 777 -5.46 -0.79 -6.20
C ASP A 777 -4.31 0.19 -6.02
N ALA A 778 -3.77 0.71 -7.13
CA ALA A 778 -2.75 1.73 -7.14
C ALA A 778 -2.84 2.54 -8.43
N ALA A 779 -2.32 3.75 -8.40
CA ALA A 779 -2.16 4.60 -9.58
C ALA A 779 -0.77 5.25 -9.55
N LEU A 780 -0.17 5.46 -10.72
CA LEU A 780 1.14 6.09 -10.86
C LEU A 780 1.16 6.94 -12.12
N ARG A 781 1.59 8.19 -12.01
CA ARG A 781 2.10 8.94 -13.15
C ARG A 781 3.62 8.83 -13.16
N LEU A 782 4.21 8.58 -14.32
CA LEU A 782 5.65 8.55 -14.50
C LEU A 782 5.98 9.17 -15.86
N GLY A 783 6.46 10.41 -15.83
CA GLY A 783 6.63 11.22 -17.04
C GLY A 783 5.30 11.47 -17.78
N ASP A 784 5.24 11.07 -19.06
CA ASP A 784 4.05 11.22 -19.93
C ASP A 784 3.08 10.02 -19.86
N HIS A 785 3.42 9.00 -19.06
CA HIS A 785 2.58 7.81 -18.91
C HIS A 785 1.85 7.82 -17.56
N THR A 786 0.60 7.38 -17.58
CA THR A 786 -0.21 7.11 -16.39
C THR A 786 -0.55 5.63 -16.34
N PHE A 787 -0.30 4.98 -15.22
CA PHE A 787 -0.51 3.56 -14.97
C PHE A 787 -1.58 3.38 -13.89
N LEU A 788 -2.58 2.54 -14.16
CA LEU A 788 -3.59 2.13 -13.17
C LEU A 788 -3.52 0.62 -12.96
N PHE A 789 -3.52 0.20 -11.70
CA PHE A 789 -3.27 -1.18 -11.29
C PHE A 789 -4.51 -1.80 -10.65
N SER A 790 -4.78 -3.06 -10.95
CA SER A 790 -5.85 -3.84 -10.33
C SER A 790 -5.43 -5.31 -10.26
N GLY A 791 -5.18 -5.80 -9.04
CA GLY A 791 -4.60 -7.11 -8.78
C GLY A 791 -3.22 -7.26 -9.42
N SER A 792 -3.06 -8.28 -10.26
CA SER A 792 -1.81 -8.60 -10.95
C SER A 792 -1.69 -7.98 -12.35
N GLU A 793 -2.64 -7.12 -12.74
CA GLU A 793 -2.69 -6.47 -14.05
C GLU A 793 -2.65 -4.95 -13.92
N TYR A 794 -2.19 -4.29 -14.98
CA TYR A 794 -2.23 -2.84 -15.10
C TYR A 794 -2.53 -2.38 -16.52
N VAL A 795 -3.08 -1.19 -16.63
CA VAL A 795 -3.26 -0.47 -17.90
C VAL A 795 -2.39 0.78 -17.92
N ARG A 796 -2.04 1.23 -19.13
CA ARG A 796 -1.24 2.44 -19.36
C ARG A 796 -2.00 3.41 -20.25
N TYR A 797 -1.86 4.70 -19.98
CA TYR A 797 -2.35 5.82 -20.79
C TYR A 797 -1.19 6.76 -21.11
N THR A 798 -1.15 7.28 -22.34
CA THR A 798 -0.21 8.34 -22.76
C THR A 798 -0.94 9.68 -22.89
N GLY A 799 -0.35 10.76 -22.38
CA GLY A 799 -0.90 12.12 -22.48
C GLY A 799 -1.99 12.44 -21.45
N ASP A 800 -3.01 13.20 -21.85
CA ASP A 800 -4.02 13.81 -20.97
C ASP A 800 -5.48 13.44 -21.28
N ALA A 801 -5.74 12.70 -22.37
CA ALA A 801 -7.10 12.38 -22.80
C ALA A 801 -7.79 11.32 -21.90
N TYR A 802 -7.03 10.36 -21.35
CA TYR A 802 -7.50 9.27 -20.47
C TYR A 802 -8.74 8.49 -20.95
N GLU A 803 -9.09 8.57 -22.23
CA GLU A 803 -10.28 7.94 -22.82
C GLU A 803 -10.07 6.44 -23.05
N LEU A 804 -8.92 6.07 -23.62
CA LEU A 804 -8.58 4.70 -23.98
C LEU A 804 -7.17 4.36 -23.51
N CYS A 805 -6.99 3.15 -22.99
CA CYS A 805 -5.69 2.62 -22.65
C CYS A 805 -4.86 2.41 -23.92
N ASP A 806 -3.54 2.53 -23.81
CA ASP A 806 -2.62 2.34 -24.92
C ASP A 806 -2.77 0.95 -25.58
N PRO A 807 -2.52 0.80 -26.89
CA PRO A 807 -2.49 -0.49 -27.55
C PRO A 807 -1.49 -1.46 -26.90
N GLY A 808 -1.91 -2.71 -26.68
CA GLY A 808 -1.09 -3.75 -26.05
C GLY A 808 -1.23 -3.86 -24.52
N TYR A 809 -2.19 -3.14 -23.94
CA TYR A 809 -2.59 -3.23 -22.53
C TYR A 809 -4.02 -3.79 -22.38
N PRO A 810 -4.39 -4.40 -21.24
CA PRO A 810 -3.62 -4.56 -20.01
C PRO A 810 -2.42 -5.50 -20.15
N GLN A 811 -1.43 -5.33 -19.27
CA GLN A 811 -0.29 -6.25 -19.15
C GLN A 811 -0.21 -6.83 -17.74
N SER A 812 0.46 -8.00 -17.64
CA SER A 812 0.77 -8.62 -16.36
C SER A 812 1.89 -7.87 -15.65
N LEU A 813 1.69 -7.51 -14.39
CA LEU A 813 2.70 -6.86 -13.56
C LEU A 813 3.96 -7.74 -13.39
N ALA A 814 3.79 -9.05 -13.25
CA ALA A 814 4.90 -9.99 -13.06
C ALA A 814 5.83 -10.10 -14.29
N ASN A 815 5.29 -9.90 -15.50
CA ASN A 815 5.99 -10.05 -16.78
C ASN A 815 5.99 -8.74 -17.59
N ASN A 816 6.11 -7.60 -16.89
CA ASN A 816 6.09 -6.29 -17.53
C ASN A 816 7.44 -5.89 -18.16
N ASN A 817 7.36 -5.02 -19.18
CA ASN A 817 8.51 -4.39 -19.85
C ASN A 817 8.56 -2.86 -19.65
N ASP A 818 7.72 -2.29 -18.79
CA ASP A 818 7.60 -0.84 -18.56
C ASP A 818 8.50 -0.31 -17.44
N GLY A 819 9.46 -1.11 -16.95
CA GLY A 819 10.34 -0.72 -15.85
C GLY A 819 9.64 -0.70 -14.48
N LEU A 820 8.48 -1.34 -14.37
CA LEU A 820 7.71 -1.48 -13.12
C LEU A 820 8.20 -2.71 -12.34
N PRO A 821 7.95 -2.80 -11.02
CA PRO A 821 8.30 -3.98 -10.23
C PRO A 821 7.61 -5.24 -10.76
N ARG A 822 8.35 -6.36 -10.81
CA ARG A 822 7.81 -7.67 -11.20
C ARG A 822 7.12 -8.36 -10.03
N TRP A 823 6.07 -7.73 -9.51
CA TRP A 823 5.30 -8.19 -8.35
C TRP A 823 3.95 -8.80 -8.74
N THR A 824 3.26 -9.40 -7.76
CA THR A 824 1.92 -9.97 -7.94
C THR A 824 0.80 -8.98 -7.61
N ALA A 825 1.09 -7.93 -6.84
CA ALA A 825 0.18 -6.86 -6.49
C ALA A 825 0.95 -5.60 -6.11
N MET A 826 0.27 -4.46 -6.12
CA MET A 826 0.79 -3.17 -5.67
C MET A 826 -0.31 -2.43 -4.90
N THR A 827 0.03 -1.85 -3.74
CA THR A 827 -0.95 -1.17 -2.88
C THR A 827 -0.92 0.34 -3.04
N ALA A 828 0.21 0.92 -3.44
CA ALA A 828 0.31 2.32 -3.83
C ALA A 828 1.59 2.53 -4.64
N ALA A 829 1.63 3.62 -5.39
CA ALA A 829 2.84 4.06 -6.09
C ALA A 829 2.81 5.58 -6.22
N VAL A 830 3.99 6.18 -6.29
CA VAL A 830 4.11 7.63 -6.43
C VAL A 830 5.39 8.01 -7.17
N GLU A 831 5.29 9.02 -8.03
CA GLU A 831 6.45 9.63 -8.69
C GLU A 831 7.31 10.33 -7.65
N ASP A 832 8.63 10.21 -7.74
CA ASP A 832 9.55 10.97 -6.90
C ASP A 832 9.66 12.40 -7.43
N ILE A 833 9.91 13.36 -6.52
CA ILE A 833 10.05 14.76 -6.90
C ILE A 833 11.49 14.97 -7.39
N ALA A 834 11.66 15.15 -8.70
CA ALA A 834 12.96 15.34 -9.34
C ALA A 834 13.14 16.76 -9.89
N ASP A 835 14.40 17.23 -9.94
CA ASP A 835 14.76 18.49 -10.59
C ASP A 835 14.49 18.44 -12.10
N GLU A 836 14.24 19.62 -12.70
CA GLU A 836 14.05 19.76 -14.15
C GLU A 836 15.23 19.14 -14.92
N GLY A 837 14.93 18.20 -15.83
CA GLY A 837 15.92 17.55 -16.69
C GLY A 837 16.51 16.25 -16.12
N VAL A 838 16.10 15.81 -14.93
CA VAL A 838 16.42 14.48 -14.39
C VAL A 838 15.32 13.50 -14.81
N ALA A 839 15.69 12.25 -15.12
CA ALA A 839 14.71 11.21 -15.43
C ALA A 839 13.77 10.98 -14.24
N ALA A 840 12.47 10.91 -14.51
CA ALA A 840 11.45 10.67 -13.49
C ALA A 840 11.71 9.33 -12.78
N ARG A 841 11.64 9.35 -11.44
CA ARG A 841 11.83 8.19 -10.56
C ARG A 841 10.51 7.88 -9.87
N ALA A 842 10.37 6.70 -9.29
CA ALA A 842 9.17 6.30 -8.56
C ALA A 842 9.47 5.51 -7.29
N CYS A 843 8.58 5.62 -6.32
CA CYS A 843 8.51 4.77 -5.14
C CYS A 843 7.25 3.90 -5.23
N PHE A 844 7.43 2.60 -5.05
CA PHE A 844 6.36 1.61 -5.09
C PHE A 844 6.13 1.04 -3.69
N PHE A 845 4.88 0.81 -3.33
CA PHE A 845 4.48 0.25 -2.04
C PHE A 845 3.74 -1.08 -2.23
N ASN A 846 4.10 -2.05 -1.39
CA ASN A 846 3.43 -3.33 -1.27
C ASN A 846 3.16 -3.62 0.21
N GLY A 847 2.05 -3.09 0.71
CA GLY A 847 1.69 -3.17 2.12
C GLY A 847 2.72 -2.47 3.01
N HIS A 848 3.44 -3.25 3.84
CA HIS A 848 4.41 -2.75 4.82
C HIS A 848 5.83 -2.53 4.27
N GLU A 849 6.03 -2.76 2.98
CA GLU A 849 7.32 -2.62 2.32
C GLU A 849 7.23 -1.65 1.15
N HIS A 850 8.38 -1.07 0.79
CA HIS A 850 8.54 -0.20 -0.37
C HIS A 850 9.78 -0.58 -1.18
N ALA A 851 9.81 -0.15 -2.44
CA ALA A 851 10.99 -0.21 -3.29
C ALA A 851 11.08 1.04 -4.17
N PHE A 852 12.29 1.45 -4.50
CA PHE A 852 12.55 2.56 -5.43
C PHE A 852 12.80 2.04 -6.85
N ALA A 853 12.51 2.85 -7.86
CA ALA A 853 12.66 2.50 -9.27
C ALA A 853 14.08 2.08 -9.70
N GLU A 854 15.13 2.49 -8.97
CA GLU A 854 16.51 2.08 -9.27
C GLU A 854 16.83 0.67 -8.76
N ALA A 855 16.05 0.19 -7.78
CA ALA A 855 16.20 -1.12 -7.17
C ALA A 855 14.83 -1.76 -6.87
N PRO A 856 13.97 -1.99 -7.90
CA PRO A 856 12.58 -2.42 -7.70
C PRO A 856 12.46 -3.85 -7.13
N ALA A 857 13.55 -4.63 -7.16
CA ALA A 857 13.62 -5.95 -6.55
C ALA A 857 14.00 -5.92 -5.05
N THR A 858 14.43 -4.77 -4.52
CA THR A 858 14.87 -4.62 -3.13
C THR A 858 13.73 -4.05 -2.29
N LEU A 859 12.94 -4.93 -1.69
CA LEU A 859 11.92 -4.55 -0.73
C LEU A 859 12.56 -4.12 0.59
N VAL A 860 12.18 -2.95 1.06
CA VAL A 860 12.64 -2.35 2.30
C VAL A 860 11.42 -2.11 3.18
N ALA A 861 11.50 -2.50 4.46
CA ALA A 861 10.44 -2.22 5.42
C ALA A 861 10.13 -0.73 5.47
N ASN A 862 8.85 -0.36 5.46
CA ASN A 862 8.43 1.04 5.57
C ASN A 862 9.05 1.69 6.80
N THR A 863 9.18 0.96 7.91
CA THR A 863 9.81 1.40 9.18
C THR A 863 11.22 1.99 9.04
N LEU A 864 11.92 1.75 7.93
CA LEU A 864 13.27 2.28 7.68
C LEU A 864 13.28 3.63 6.95
N ARG A 865 12.16 4.05 6.34
CA ARG A 865 12.05 5.31 5.57
C ARG A 865 10.75 6.08 5.83
N TRP A 866 9.63 5.37 5.91
CA TRP A 866 8.26 5.86 5.99
C TRP A 866 7.64 5.49 7.33
N GLY A 867 7.13 6.48 8.06
CA GLY A 867 6.49 6.24 9.35
C GLY A 867 7.47 6.03 10.50
N LEU A 868 8.59 6.76 10.51
CA LEU A 868 9.57 6.80 11.61
C LEU A 868 9.00 7.30 12.97
N ILE A 869 7.72 7.65 13.01
CA ILE A 869 6.93 8.00 14.19
C ILE A 869 5.77 7.02 14.25
N ASP A 870 5.38 6.53 15.42
CA ASP A 870 4.32 5.52 15.55
C ASP A 870 3.00 5.97 14.90
N ASN A 871 2.56 5.23 13.87
CA ASN A 871 1.36 5.53 13.07
C ASN A 871 0.90 4.28 12.30
N GLN A 872 -0.22 4.36 11.60
CA GLN A 872 -0.83 3.20 10.91
C GLN A 872 0.04 2.66 9.76
N LEU A 873 0.97 3.42 9.17
CA LEU A 873 1.90 2.91 8.14
C LEU A 873 2.69 1.69 8.61
N LEU A 874 3.05 1.66 9.90
CA LEU A 874 3.83 0.58 10.51
C LEU A 874 3.02 -0.72 10.63
N SER A 875 1.71 -0.60 10.88
CA SER A 875 0.83 -1.74 11.18
C SER A 875 -0.10 -2.13 10.04
N ARG A 876 -0.33 -1.23 9.06
CA ARG A 876 -1.28 -1.41 7.94
C ARG A 876 -0.65 -1.21 6.56
N GLY A 877 0.40 -0.40 6.43
CA GLY A 877 1.04 -0.11 5.14
C GLY A 877 0.39 1.04 4.37
N VAL A 878 0.85 1.35 3.16
CA VAL A 878 0.31 2.47 2.37
C VAL A 878 -0.88 2.00 1.53
N ASP A 879 -2.04 2.62 1.74
CA ASP A 879 -3.29 2.34 1.01
C ASP A 879 -3.39 3.17 -0.28
N ALA A 880 -2.89 4.41 -0.27
CA ALA A 880 -2.83 5.26 -1.47
C ALA A 880 -1.68 6.27 -1.36
N ALA A 881 -1.13 6.68 -2.49
CA ALA A 881 -0.08 7.69 -2.57
C ALA A 881 -0.25 8.56 -3.81
N TRP A 882 0.01 9.86 -3.70
CA TRP A 882 0.11 10.78 -4.84
C TRP A 882 1.01 11.97 -4.50
N VAL A 883 1.36 12.76 -5.51
CA VAL A 883 2.08 14.03 -5.34
C VAL A 883 1.11 15.17 -5.49
N GLU A 884 1.15 16.11 -4.55
CA GLU A 884 0.47 17.41 -4.65
C GLU A 884 1.55 18.50 -4.54
N ASP A 885 1.72 19.29 -5.60
CA ASP A 885 2.82 20.25 -5.77
C ASP A 885 4.23 19.64 -5.53
N LYS A 886 4.79 19.84 -4.34
CA LYS A 886 6.09 19.31 -3.88
C LYS A 886 5.94 18.38 -2.67
N ALA A 887 4.76 17.84 -2.43
CA ALA A 887 4.49 17.00 -1.28
C ALA A 887 4.00 15.61 -1.69
N HIS A 888 4.63 14.58 -1.12
CA HIS A 888 4.09 13.22 -1.14
C HIS A 888 2.98 13.10 -0.12
N MET A 889 1.78 12.82 -0.60
CA MET A 889 0.59 12.54 0.19
C MET A 889 0.42 11.03 0.27
N LEU A 890 0.42 10.49 1.49
CA LEU A 890 0.21 9.07 1.76
C LEU A 890 -1.04 8.89 2.62
N ILE A 891 -1.88 7.93 2.25
CA ILE A 891 -3.02 7.50 3.08
C ILE A 891 -2.74 6.10 3.63
N CYS A 892 -3.04 5.94 4.91
CA CYS A 892 -3.05 4.65 5.58
C CYS A 892 -4.26 4.58 6.51
N GLY A 893 -5.26 3.76 6.13
CA GLY A 893 -6.51 3.64 6.87
C GLY A 893 -7.23 4.96 7.03
N GLN A 894 -7.21 5.48 8.26
CA GLN A 894 -7.83 6.75 8.62
C GLN A 894 -6.81 7.88 8.79
N GLN A 895 -5.58 7.71 8.34
CA GLN A 895 -4.52 8.71 8.50
C GLN A 895 -4.07 9.23 7.15
N LEU A 896 -4.04 10.55 7.03
CA LEU A 896 -3.34 11.27 5.98
C LEU A 896 -1.96 11.65 6.50
N ILE A 897 -0.93 11.40 5.70
CA ILE A 897 0.46 11.67 6.01
C ILE A 897 1.06 12.46 4.84
N ARG A 898 1.91 13.43 5.16
CA ARG A 898 2.51 14.33 4.18
C ARG A 898 4.02 14.42 4.38
N TYR A 899 4.77 14.38 3.29
CA TYR A 899 6.21 14.67 3.25
C TYR A 899 6.47 15.72 2.18
N THR A 900 6.91 16.92 2.57
CA THR A 900 7.29 17.96 1.61
C THR A 900 8.76 17.84 1.21
N ALA A 901 9.04 17.91 -0.09
CA ALA A 901 10.38 17.97 -0.64
C ALA A 901 10.97 19.38 -0.50
N ASP A 902 12.28 19.45 -0.25
CA ASP A 902 13.00 20.72 -0.20
C ASP A 902 13.28 21.29 -1.60
N ALA A 903 14.06 22.38 -1.65
CA ALA A 903 14.41 23.05 -2.92
C ALA A 903 15.24 22.18 -3.88
N SER A 904 15.85 21.09 -3.39
CA SER A 904 16.62 20.12 -4.17
C SER A 904 15.81 18.85 -4.51
N GLY A 905 14.50 18.86 -4.27
CA GLY A 905 13.63 17.70 -4.47
C GLY A 905 13.79 16.62 -3.40
N GLN A 906 14.66 16.81 -2.40
CA GLN A 906 14.87 15.82 -1.36
C GLN A 906 13.75 15.87 -0.32
N LEU A 907 13.06 14.74 -0.14
CA LEU A 907 12.05 14.60 0.91
C LEU A 907 12.66 14.60 2.30
N GLY A 908 11.96 15.23 3.23
CA GLY A 908 12.26 15.14 4.65
C GLY A 908 12.39 13.69 5.13
N ARG A 909 13.27 13.48 6.11
CA ARG A 909 13.40 12.18 6.79
C ARG A 909 12.13 11.82 7.57
N PHE A 910 11.46 12.82 8.15
CA PHE A 910 10.20 12.70 8.90
C PHE A 910 9.04 13.34 8.13
N MET A 911 7.81 12.97 8.50
CA MET A 911 6.61 13.60 7.96
C MET A 911 6.48 15.05 8.44
N ASP A 912 5.73 15.85 7.70
CA ASP A 912 5.51 17.27 7.98
C ASP A 912 4.85 17.47 9.36
N ALA A 913 5.20 18.57 10.04
CA ALA A 913 4.59 18.92 11.31
C ALA A 913 3.06 19.09 11.18
N GLY A 914 2.31 18.51 12.13
CA GLY A 914 0.85 18.49 12.08
C GLY A 914 0.25 17.26 11.36
N TYR A 915 1.09 16.33 10.90
CA TYR A 915 0.71 15.00 10.40
C TYR A 915 1.22 13.89 11.36
N PRO A 916 0.60 12.70 11.42
CA PRO A 916 -0.56 12.29 10.64
C PRO A 916 -1.82 13.07 11.04
N GLN A 917 -2.65 13.43 10.07
CA GLN A 917 -3.99 13.93 10.35
C GLN A 917 -4.96 12.76 10.33
N THR A 918 -5.82 12.67 11.35
CA THR A 918 -6.85 11.64 11.38
C THR A 918 -8.08 12.10 10.59
N LEU A 919 -8.47 11.29 9.62
CA LEU A 919 -9.64 11.44 8.77
C LEU A 919 -10.85 10.77 9.45
N GLU A 920 -11.89 11.53 9.78
CA GLU A 920 -13.17 10.95 10.17
C GLU A 920 -13.84 10.39 8.92
N LEU A 921 -13.96 9.06 8.86
CA LEU A 921 -14.70 8.41 7.79
C LEU A 921 -16.18 8.64 8.07
N ALA A 922 -16.88 9.37 7.21
CA ALA A 922 -18.32 9.52 7.32
C ALA A 922 -18.97 8.13 7.30
N ARG A 923 -19.37 7.63 8.47
CA ARG A 923 -20.17 6.41 8.58
C ARG A 923 -21.56 6.70 8.01
N PHE A 924 -21.73 6.54 6.71
CA PHE A 924 -23.06 6.17 6.20
C PHE A 924 -23.31 4.73 6.65
N GLY A 925 -24.28 4.57 7.56
CA GLY A 925 -24.58 3.28 8.17
C GLY A 925 -24.74 2.18 7.13
N GLN A 926 -24.05 1.05 7.34
CA GLN A 926 -24.33 -0.20 6.64
C GLN A 926 -25.83 -0.48 6.68
N VAL A 927 -26.48 -0.54 5.52
CA VAL A 927 -27.74 -1.26 5.38
C VAL A 927 -27.40 -2.74 5.58
N ARG A 928 -27.71 -3.28 6.77
CA ARG A 928 -27.38 -4.67 7.15
C ARG A 928 -28.42 -5.72 6.72
N ALA A 929 -29.48 -5.30 6.04
CA ALA A 929 -30.41 -6.22 5.37
C ALA A 929 -31.23 -5.49 4.29
N ALA A 930 -31.33 -6.10 3.12
CA ALA A 930 -32.40 -5.88 2.15
C ALA A 930 -33.15 -7.21 2.01
N PHE A 931 -34.47 -7.20 2.21
CA PHE A 931 -35.32 -8.37 1.98
C PHE A 931 -36.13 -8.15 0.70
N VAL A 932 -36.30 -9.23 -0.07
CA VAL A 932 -37.25 -9.31 -1.18
C VAL A 932 -38.62 -9.71 -0.63
N VAL A 933 -39.67 -8.98 -1.02
CA VAL A 933 -41.05 -9.44 -0.97
C VAL A 933 -41.45 -9.73 -2.43
N GLY A 934 -41.59 -11.00 -2.80
CA GLY A 934 -42.40 -11.42 -3.96
C GLY A 934 -43.88 -11.41 -3.56
N ASP A 935 -44.87 -11.41 -4.45
CA ASP A 935 -44.88 -11.62 -5.90
C ASP A 935 -45.80 -10.55 -6.52
N ASP A 936 -45.25 -9.74 -7.43
CA ASP A 936 -45.94 -9.06 -8.54
C ASP A 936 -44.89 -8.15 -9.20
N PHE A 937 -44.09 -8.70 -10.10
CA PHE A 937 -43.55 -8.12 -11.35
C PHE A 937 -42.50 -9.04 -11.98
#